data_AF-A0A8B7DIF9-F1
#
_entry.id   AF-A0A8B7DIF9-F1
#
_cell.length_a   1.000
_cell.length_b   1.000
_cell.length_c   1.000
_cell.angle_alpha   90.00
_cell.angle_beta   90.00
_cell.angle_gamma   90.00
#
_symmetry.space_group_name_H-M   'P 1'
#
loop_
_entity.id
_entity.type
_entity.pdbx_description
1 polymer ?
#
loop_
_entity_poly.entity_id
_entity_poly.type
_entity_poly.pdbx_seq_one_letter_code
_entity_poly.pdbx_strand_id
1 'polypeptide(L)'
;MYGSVTEKDPISNLSIPLVTNVSSITCGYDDETFLENPFNEVFDNNFWNKVTNAYSDGMAWADALNKVRIDIICENFVKNNKDPLVSLLTEVYDKFEKHLKEPQVMSAFRLQLLEFVKIILHDDYSSSSSQEGRKYAWKLPVPNQGKKTILHLAAERNLQDIAQVFIKMYPGLVYEPTSDGGKLPLELALEFIPPFKCRHDEVASLLVKSMLHQRVRHLFESSDVMNASLKLADVVSDPTLKRTIPAILDCLINADWPFFPLKNPEKCEEEWSEIPNLPTRYHFHYRLLDGDQNSEPARKDNKPNIDFDYRSPSCLQLLVEGAHSEIAVRHPVVRMLVNRKWKKFGKKMIRMNFVVYIVFLLFMSLAFFGLKKMDTFSTVCEIVTLIFTVGYLISEVDQMEKERIQYFKDVFNYLDVLGLVLILSMVPLRISGYSKSELSVAAVAYLINFLRVFKYFPAFKYIGLYSKTFANIIYYDISKFAIVYVIVAIAFTGSVFLSLNATLTANTKNEIGFLKVLLKEVRALAESSPFNDDYSDFHAGVVILIMINMFSIIVILSNILIGQLSNRYSIAVEEAEIQYSIDKTKFITRLEKSRFRFFNARIAHYVDGDYVSDESLVKDLLNEWNKSQSLEDVDTTTYIRKKIEKMLKTKDKID
;
A
#
# COMPACT_ATOMS: atom_id res chain seq x y z
N MET A 1 1.40 -70.51 25.08
CA MET A 1 2.78 -70.86 24.72
C MET A 1 2.89 -70.72 23.21
N TYR A 2 3.75 -69.80 22.75
CA TYR A 2 4.19 -69.53 21.36
C TYR A 2 3.07 -69.20 20.33
N GLY A 3 3.01 -68.07 19.62
CA GLY A 3 4.02 -67.09 19.23
C GLY A 3 4.24 -67.16 17.71
N SER A 4 3.61 -66.28 16.93
CA SER A 4 4.05 -65.95 15.57
C SER A 4 3.67 -64.51 15.22
N VAL A 5 4.72 -63.69 15.08
CA VAL A 5 4.73 -62.33 14.58
C VAL A 5 4.52 -62.38 13.05
N THR A 6 3.64 -61.54 12.52
CA THR A 6 3.71 -61.09 11.11
C THR A 6 3.55 -59.58 11.07
N GLU A 7 4.50 -58.96 10.37
CA GLU A 7 4.78 -57.54 10.25
C GLU A 7 3.56 -56.70 9.84
N LYS A 8 3.46 -55.51 10.43
CA LYS A 8 2.60 -54.43 9.95
C LYS A 8 3.34 -53.69 8.85
N ASP A 9 2.76 -53.67 7.65
CA ASP A 9 3.23 -52.87 6.52
C ASP A 9 3.27 -51.36 6.83
N PRO A 10 4.27 -50.61 6.33
CA PRO A 10 4.41 -49.17 6.52
C PRO A 10 3.71 -48.38 5.39
N ILE A 11 2.48 -48.74 5.03
CA ILE A 11 1.78 -48.15 3.86
C ILE A 11 0.75 -47.07 4.25
N SER A 12 0.45 -46.87 5.54
CA SER A 12 -0.70 -46.03 5.93
C SER A 12 -0.45 -44.53 6.12
N ASN A 13 0.76 -43.99 5.88
CA ASN A 13 1.08 -42.61 6.31
C ASN A 13 1.83 -41.73 5.29
N LEU A 14 1.48 -41.77 4.00
CA LEU A 14 1.92 -40.75 3.03
C LEU A 14 0.71 -40.10 2.34
N SER A 15 0.24 -38.99 2.89
CA SER A 15 -0.80 -38.13 2.32
C SER A 15 -0.30 -37.42 1.05
N ILE A 16 -0.80 -37.82 -0.12
CA ILE A 16 -0.53 -37.20 -1.43
C ILE A 16 -1.74 -36.32 -1.82
N PRO A 17 -1.61 -35.00 -2.09
CA PRO A 17 -2.75 -34.07 -2.01
C PRO A 17 -3.79 -34.13 -3.15
N LEU A 18 -3.70 -35.07 -4.09
CA LEU A 18 -4.67 -35.23 -5.19
C LEU A 18 -5.11 -36.68 -5.40
N VAL A 19 -4.58 -37.63 -4.63
CA VAL A 19 -4.86 -39.08 -4.77
C VAL A 19 -5.53 -39.67 -3.52
N THR A 20 -5.72 -38.88 -2.46
CA THR A 20 -6.24 -39.37 -1.17
C THR A 20 -7.73 -39.76 -1.13
N ASN A 21 -8.45 -39.75 -2.26
CA ASN A 21 -9.77 -40.41 -2.34
C ASN A 21 -9.76 -41.75 -3.11
N VAL A 22 -8.59 -42.29 -3.46
CA VAL A 22 -8.51 -43.53 -4.26
C VAL A 22 -8.29 -44.79 -3.40
N SER A 23 -8.03 -44.68 -2.09
CA SER A 23 -7.73 -45.86 -1.26
C SER A 23 -8.90 -46.41 -0.44
N SER A 24 -10.15 -46.07 -0.76
CA SER A 24 -11.31 -46.63 -0.05
C SER A 24 -12.54 -46.87 -0.92
N ILE A 25 -12.41 -47.54 -2.07
CA ILE A 25 -13.55 -48.28 -2.65
C ILE A 25 -13.01 -49.57 -3.27
N THR A 26 -13.03 -50.65 -2.50
CA THR A 26 -13.33 -51.97 -3.05
C THR A 26 -14.84 -52.14 -3.05
N CYS A 27 -15.38 -52.60 -4.18
CA CYS A 27 -16.76 -53.06 -4.40
C CYS A 27 -17.81 -51.97 -4.59
N GLY A 28 -18.38 -51.89 -5.81
CA GLY A 28 -19.66 -51.24 -6.03
C GLY A 28 -19.78 -50.59 -7.41
N TYR A 29 -20.82 -50.97 -8.13
CA TYR A 29 -21.29 -50.39 -9.38
C TYR A 29 -21.74 -48.92 -9.23
N ASP A 30 -21.86 -48.29 -10.40
CA ASP A 30 -22.66 -47.11 -10.77
C ASP A 30 -22.01 -45.70 -10.73
N ASP A 31 -22.30 -45.01 -11.83
CA ASP A 31 -21.96 -43.66 -12.23
C ASP A 31 -22.14 -42.60 -11.13
N GLU A 32 -21.16 -41.69 -11.00
CA GLU A 32 -21.39 -40.24 -10.80
C GLU A 32 -20.05 -39.46 -10.77
N THR A 33 -19.79 -38.70 -11.86
CA THR A 33 -18.92 -37.51 -11.92
C THR A 33 -17.53 -37.58 -11.26
N PHE A 34 -16.62 -38.35 -11.86
CA PHE A 34 -15.19 -38.23 -11.58
C PHE A 34 -14.59 -37.02 -12.30
N LEU A 35 -13.87 -36.16 -11.58
CA LEU A 35 -12.94 -35.19 -12.16
C LEU A 35 -12.03 -35.92 -13.15
N GLU A 36 -12.13 -35.57 -14.44
CA GLU A 36 -11.29 -36.12 -15.51
C GLU A 36 -9.81 -36.12 -15.10
N ASN A 37 -9.13 -37.24 -15.29
CA ASN A 37 -7.67 -37.32 -15.15
C ASN A 37 -7.02 -36.30 -16.09
N PRO A 38 -6.44 -35.19 -15.60
CA PRO A 38 -6.07 -34.05 -16.44
C PRO A 38 -4.84 -34.34 -17.32
N PHE A 39 -4.06 -35.37 -16.96
CA PHE A 39 -2.88 -35.80 -17.67
C PHE A 39 -3.14 -36.97 -18.64
N ASN A 40 -4.38 -37.46 -18.74
CA ASN A 40 -4.77 -38.64 -19.53
C ASN A 40 -3.90 -39.88 -19.23
N GLU A 41 -3.51 -40.08 -17.98
CA GLU A 41 -2.72 -41.24 -17.56
C GLU A 41 -3.62 -42.48 -17.44
N VAL A 42 -3.10 -43.65 -17.85
CA VAL A 42 -3.78 -44.93 -17.66
C VAL A 42 -3.00 -45.75 -16.63
N PHE A 43 -3.62 -46.03 -15.49
CA PHE A 43 -3.00 -46.74 -14.37
C PHE A 43 -3.16 -48.26 -14.49
N ASP A 44 -2.60 -48.84 -15.55
CA ASP A 44 -2.68 -50.29 -15.81
C ASP A 44 -1.62 -51.08 -15.01
N ASN A 45 -1.74 -52.42 -14.98
CA ASN A 45 -0.73 -53.29 -14.33
C ASN A 45 0.71 -53.05 -14.85
N ASN A 46 0.85 -52.62 -16.12
CA ASN A 46 2.15 -52.27 -16.69
C ASN A 46 2.76 -51.00 -16.06
N PHE A 47 1.92 -50.03 -15.67
CA PHE A 47 2.35 -48.83 -14.96
C PHE A 47 2.98 -49.20 -13.61
N TRP A 48 2.26 -49.98 -12.80
CA TRP A 48 2.72 -50.38 -11.47
C TRP A 48 3.97 -51.27 -11.52
N ASN A 49 4.11 -52.12 -12.55
CA ASN A 49 5.34 -52.88 -12.79
C ASN A 49 6.53 -51.95 -13.10
N LYS A 50 6.36 -50.91 -13.92
CA LYS A 50 7.40 -49.91 -14.19
C LYS A 50 7.79 -49.12 -12.93
N VAL A 51 6.83 -48.72 -12.10
CA VAL A 51 7.08 -48.03 -10.82
C VAL A 51 7.86 -48.91 -9.86
N THR A 52 7.47 -50.19 -9.75
CA THR A 52 8.15 -51.16 -8.86
C THR A 52 9.60 -51.40 -9.31
N ASN A 53 9.84 -51.47 -10.62
CA ASN A 53 11.19 -51.59 -11.16
C ASN A 53 12.05 -50.34 -10.86
N ALA A 54 11.51 -49.13 -11.08
CA ALA A 54 12.22 -47.89 -10.78
C ALA A 54 12.51 -47.71 -9.29
N TYR A 55 11.64 -48.22 -8.41
CA TYR A 55 11.90 -48.28 -6.97
C TYR A 55 13.01 -49.28 -6.64
N SER A 56 13.02 -50.45 -7.29
CA SER A 56 14.09 -51.45 -7.11
C SER A 56 15.46 -50.96 -7.59
N ASP A 57 15.50 -49.99 -8.51
CA ASP A 57 16.71 -49.29 -8.96
C ASP A 57 17.25 -48.25 -7.96
N GLY A 58 16.61 -48.11 -6.78
CA GLY A 58 17.08 -47.29 -5.67
C GLY A 58 16.51 -45.87 -5.59
N MET A 59 15.50 -45.53 -6.38
CA MET A 59 14.77 -44.25 -6.25
C MET A 59 13.72 -44.30 -5.13
N ALA A 60 13.47 -43.17 -4.46
CA ALA A 60 12.38 -43.07 -3.50
C ALA A 60 11.03 -43.29 -4.20
N TRP A 61 10.08 -43.93 -3.51
CA TRP A 61 8.80 -44.34 -4.10
C TRP A 61 8.03 -43.19 -4.78
N ALA A 62 8.03 -42.00 -4.17
CA ALA A 62 7.39 -40.81 -4.73
C ALA A 62 8.06 -40.32 -6.02
N ASP A 63 9.39 -40.35 -6.07
CA ASP A 63 10.16 -39.95 -7.25
C ASP A 63 10.02 -40.97 -8.39
N ALA A 64 10.03 -42.27 -8.06
CA ALA A 64 9.78 -43.35 -9.00
C ALA A 64 8.38 -43.26 -9.63
N LEU A 65 7.36 -42.98 -8.80
CA LEU A 65 5.99 -42.76 -9.25
C LEU A 65 5.89 -41.56 -10.20
N ASN A 66 6.44 -40.41 -9.82
CA ASN A 66 6.40 -39.20 -10.62
C ASN A 66 7.18 -39.34 -11.93
N LYS A 67 8.33 -40.03 -11.92
CA LYS A 67 9.14 -40.29 -13.12
C LYS A 67 8.40 -41.15 -14.14
N VAL A 68 7.81 -42.27 -13.73
CA VAL A 68 7.06 -43.15 -14.64
C VAL A 68 5.82 -42.45 -15.21
N ARG A 69 5.17 -41.60 -14.42
CA ARG A 69 4.06 -40.75 -14.90
C ARG A 69 4.54 -39.79 -15.99
N ILE A 70 5.66 -39.10 -15.76
CA ILE A 70 6.26 -38.18 -16.73
C ILE A 70 6.66 -38.91 -18.01
N ASP A 71 7.24 -40.11 -17.92
CA ASP A 71 7.65 -40.89 -19.09
C ASP A 71 6.45 -41.20 -19.99
N ILE A 72 5.32 -41.62 -19.40
CA ILE A 72 4.07 -41.89 -20.13
C ILE A 72 3.51 -40.62 -20.75
N ILE A 73 3.51 -39.52 -20.00
CA ILE A 73 3.06 -38.20 -20.48
C ILE A 73 3.93 -37.74 -21.66
N CYS A 74 5.26 -37.85 -21.53
CA CYS A 74 6.21 -37.47 -22.57
C CYS A 74 6.04 -38.34 -23.81
N GLU A 75 5.91 -39.66 -23.65
CA GLU A 75 5.64 -40.57 -24.78
C GLU A 75 4.35 -40.19 -25.52
N ASN A 76 3.28 -39.85 -24.79
CA ASN A 76 2.00 -39.46 -25.39
C ASN A 76 2.07 -38.11 -26.12
N PHE A 77 2.81 -37.13 -25.61
CA PHE A 77 3.00 -35.85 -26.29
C PHE A 77 3.97 -35.94 -27.47
N VAL A 78 5.04 -36.72 -27.36
CA VAL A 78 5.99 -36.99 -28.45
C VAL A 78 5.30 -37.70 -29.61
N LYS A 79 4.42 -38.69 -29.34
CA LYS A 79 3.59 -39.35 -30.37
C LYS A 79 2.70 -38.37 -31.13
N ASN A 80 2.32 -37.25 -30.51
CA ASN A 80 1.50 -36.20 -31.11
C ASN A 80 2.31 -35.04 -31.71
N ASN A 81 3.64 -35.17 -31.85
CA ASN A 81 4.56 -34.11 -32.30
C ASN A 81 4.48 -32.82 -31.48
N LYS A 82 4.16 -32.91 -30.18
CA LYS A 82 4.11 -31.75 -29.28
C LYS A 82 5.26 -31.81 -28.27
N ASP A 83 5.72 -30.63 -27.86
CA ASP A 83 6.71 -30.53 -26.79
C ASP A 83 6.04 -30.80 -25.44
N PRO A 84 6.53 -31.78 -24.65
CA PRO A 84 5.89 -32.19 -23.40
C PRO A 84 5.71 -31.04 -22.41
N LEU A 85 6.71 -30.16 -22.30
CA LEU A 85 6.72 -29.10 -21.30
C LEU A 85 5.84 -27.92 -21.72
N VAL A 86 5.86 -27.56 -23.01
CA VAL A 86 4.94 -26.55 -23.55
C VAL A 86 3.49 -27.02 -23.45
N SER A 87 3.19 -28.27 -23.77
CA SER A 87 1.83 -28.83 -23.70
C SER A 87 1.33 -28.97 -22.25
N LEU A 88 2.20 -29.32 -21.30
CA LEU A 88 1.86 -29.33 -19.88
C LEU A 88 1.49 -27.93 -19.37
N LEU A 89 2.29 -26.93 -19.72
CA LEU A 89 2.05 -25.56 -19.29
C LEU A 89 0.88 -24.91 -20.02
N THR A 90 0.50 -25.39 -21.22
CA THR A 90 -0.58 -24.83 -22.04
C THR A 90 -1.86 -25.64 -21.97
N GLU A 91 -1.96 -26.72 -22.76
CA GLU A 91 -3.18 -27.48 -22.95
C GLU A 91 -3.71 -28.12 -21.68
N VAL A 92 -2.82 -28.64 -20.83
CA VAL A 92 -3.20 -29.30 -19.57
C VAL A 92 -3.60 -28.26 -18.52
N TYR A 93 -2.84 -27.17 -18.41
CA TYR A 93 -3.17 -26.08 -17.50
C TYR A 93 -4.52 -25.42 -17.85
N ASP A 94 -4.75 -25.10 -19.14
CA ASP A 94 -5.97 -24.42 -19.59
C ASP A 94 -7.23 -25.29 -19.42
N LYS A 95 -7.10 -26.62 -19.52
CA LYS A 95 -8.19 -27.54 -19.16
C LYS A 95 -8.48 -27.45 -17.66
N PHE A 96 -7.45 -27.53 -16.83
CA PHE A 96 -7.62 -27.56 -15.38
C PHE A 96 -8.18 -26.24 -14.82
N GLU A 97 -7.72 -25.10 -15.34
CA GLU A 97 -8.21 -23.78 -14.96
C GLU A 97 -9.70 -23.58 -15.26
N LYS A 98 -10.21 -24.17 -16.35
CA LYS A 98 -11.65 -24.10 -16.70
C LYS A 98 -12.53 -24.97 -15.80
N HIS A 99 -12.00 -26.11 -15.33
CA HIS A 99 -12.78 -27.11 -14.61
C HIS A 99 -12.71 -26.97 -13.09
N LEU A 100 -11.68 -26.33 -12.53
CA LEU A 100 -11.51 -26.19 -11.08
C LEU A 100 -11.57 -24.75 -10.57
N LYS A 101 -12.63 -24.48 -9.80
CA LYS A 101 -12.83 -23.21 -9.07
C LYS A 101 -12.32 -23.25 -7.63
N GLU A 102 -11.97 -24.42 -7.09
CA GLU A 102 -11.53 -24.56 -5.71
C GLU A 102 -10.03 -24.23 -5.53
N PRO A 103 -9.67 -23.29 -4.64
CA PRO A 103 -8.30 -22.81 -4.51
C PRO A 103 -7.32 -23.86 -3.94
N GLN A 104 -7.80 -24.79 -3.12
CA GLN A 104 -6.97 -25.83 -2.50
C GLN A 104 -6.52 -26.90 -3.50
N VAL A 105 -7.38 -27.25 -4.46
CA VAL A 105 -7.06 -28.25 -5.48
C VAL A 105 -6.14 -27.65 -6.55
N MET A 106 -6.32 -26.35 -6.83
CA MET A 106 -5.42 -25.61 -7.74
C MET A 106 -4.00 -25.50 -7.18
N SER A 107 -3.82 -25.31 -5.86
CA SER A 107 -2.49 -25.28 -5.25
C SER A 107 -1.81 -26.65 -5.27
N ALA A 108 -2.56 -27.73 -4.99
CA ALA A 108 -2.05 -29.10 -5.10
C ALA A 108 -1.60 -29.43 -6.55
N PHE A 109 -2.37 -29.01 -7.55
CA PHE A 109 -2.02 -29.19 -8.95
C PHE A 109 -0.76 -28.40 -9.34
N ARG A 110 -0.62 -27.15 -8.88
CA ARG A 110 0.61 -26.35 -9.12
C ARG A 110 1.86 -27.00 -8.53
N LEU A 111 1.75 -27.60 -7.34
CA LEU A 111 2.87 -28.34 -6.72
C LEU A 111 3.24 -29.58 -7.53
N GLN A 112 2.25 -30.34 -7.99
CA GLN A 112 2.49 -31.51 -8.83
C GLN A 112 3.11 -31.13 -10.18
N LEU A 113 2.60 -30.07 -10.81
CA LEU A 113 3.15 -29.51 -12.04
C LEU A 113 4.61 -29.06 -11.83
N LEU A 114 4.91 -28.42 -10.70
CA LEU A 114 6.27 -28.03 -10.34
C LEU A 114 7.22 -29.22 -10.20
N GLU A 115 6.79 -30.32 -9.58
CA GLU A 115 7.58 -31.55 -9.47
C GLU A 115 7.86 -32.14 -10.86
N PHE A 116 6.85 -32.19 -11.73
CA PHE A 116 7.02 -32.68 -13.10
C PHE A 116 7.99 -31.82 -13.92
N VAL A 117 7.84 -30.50 -13.82
CA VAL A 117 8.74 -29.54 -14.48
C VAL A 117 10.18 -29.71 -13.98
N LYS A 118 10.41 -29.90 -12.67
CA LYS A 118 11.75 -30.10 -12.11
C LYS A 118 12.42 -31.36 -12.65
N ILE A 119 11.69 -32.47 -12.74
CA ILE A 119 12.23 -33.74 -13.25
C ILE A 119 12.58 -33.61 -14.74
N ILE A 120 11.66 -33.08 -15.56
CA ILE A 120 11.88 -32.87 -17.00
C ILE A 120 13.09 -31.96 -17.26
N LEU A 121 13.24 -30.89 -16.48
CA LEU A 121 14.38 -29.97 -16.59
C LEU A 121 15.69 -30.61 -16.15
N HIS A 122 15.68 -31.42 -15.09
CA HIS A 122 16.86 -32.14 -14.63
C HIS A 122 17.34 -33.16 -15.67
N ASP A 123 16.40 -33.83 -16.35
CA ASP A 123 16.71 -34.79 -17.41
C ASP A 123 17.28 -34.08 -18.67
N ASP A 124 16.75 -32.91 -19.05
CA ASP A 124 17.33 -32.08 -20.14
C ASP A 124 18.73 -31.54 -19.77
N TYR A 125 18.92 -31.16 -18.50
CA TYR A 125 20.19 -30.66 -18.01
C TYR A 125 21.27 -31.75 -17.94
N SER A 126 20.89 -32.98 -17.56
CA SER A 126 21.81 -34.12 -17.43
C SER A 126 22.11 -34.83 -18.75
N SER A 127 21.19 -34.79 -19.71
CA SER A 127 21.37 -35.41 -21.03
C SER A 127 22.29 -34.62 -21.97
N SER A 128 22.47 -33.31 -21.76
CA SER A 128 23.23 -32.43 -22.65
C SER A 128 24.37 -31.70 -21.93
N SER A 129 25.62 -32.07 -22.22
CA SER A 129 26.84 -31.49 -21.61
C SER A 129 27.17 -30.07 -22.10
N SER A 130 26.67 -29.66 -23.28
CA SER A 130 26.85 -28.32 -23.86
C SER A 130 25.57 -27.47 -23.76
N GLN A 131 25.70 -26.17 -23.46
CA GLN A 131 24.56 -25.22 -23.40
C GLN A 131 23.73 -25.19 -24.69
N GLU A 132 24.37 -25.38 -25.86
CA GLU A 132 23.69 -25.41 -27.17
C GLU A 132 22.79 -26.62 -27.38
N GLY A 133 23.02 -27.71 -26.64
CA GLY A 133 22.22 -28.95 -26.72
C GLY A 133 20.96 -28.94 -25.84
N ARG A 134 20.83 -27.96 -24.94
CA ARG A 134 19.72 -27.89 -23.97
C ARG A 134 18.46 -27.35 -24.64
N LYS A 135 17.45 -28.19 -24.79
CA LYS A 135 16.25 -27.87 -25.57
C LYS A 135 15.46 -26.70 -24.96
N TYR A 136 15.36 -26.67 -23.64
CA TYR A 136 14.53 -25.70 -22.91
C TYR A 136 15.24 -24.37 -22.61
N ALA A 137 16.50 -24.22 -23.02
CA ALA A 137 17.25 -22.97 -22.97
C ALA A 137 16.89 -22.01 -24.12
N TRP A 138 16.12 -22.46 -25.11
CA TRP A 138 15.81 -21.70 -26.31
C TRP A 138 14.31 -21.41 -26.44
N LYS A 139 13.96 -20.55 -27.41
CA LYS A 139 12.56 -20.22 -27.72
C LYS A 139 11.90 -21.41 -28.40
N LEU A 140 10.80 -21.89 -27.80
CA LEU A 140 10.05 -23.04 -28.27
C LEU A 140 8.82 -22.58 -29.07
N PRO A 141 8.43 -23.29 -30.14
CA PRO A 141 7.20 -23.01 -30.84
C PRO A 141 5.99 -23.34 -29.94
N VAL A 142 5.17 -22.33 -29.66
CA VAL A 142 3.92 -22.47 -28.92
C VAL A 142 2.76 -22.46 -29.92
N PRO A 143 1.77 -23.36 -29.80
CA PRO A 143 0.61 -23.37 -30.69
C PRO A 143 -0.09 -22.00 -30.69
N ASN A 144 -0.29 -21.42 -31.88
CA ASN A 144 -1.01 -20.16 -32.11
C ASN A 144 -0.40 -18.88 -31.49
N GLN A 145 0.79 -18.94 -30.87
CA GLN A 145 1.38 -17.81 -30.13
C GLN A 145 2.87 -17.55 -30.45
N GLY A 146 3.38 -18.14 -31.54
CA GLY A 146 4.76 -17.94 -31.96
C GLY A 146 5.80 -18.68 -31.12
N LYS A 147 7.06 -18.23 -31.21
CA LYS A 147 8.15 -18.79 -30.40
C LYS A 147 8.32 -18.02 -29.08
N LYS A 148 8.05 -18.69 -27.96
CA LYS A 148 8.16 -18.16 -26.57
C LYS A 148 9.14 -19.01 -25.76
N THR A 149 9.75 -18.44 -24.73
CA THR A 149 10.47 -19.25 -23.73
C THR A 149 9.50 -19.75 -22.67
N ILE A 150 9.87 -20.79 -21.93
CA ILE A 150 9.03 -21.32 -20.84
C ILE A 150 8.80 -20.27 -19.75
N LEU A 151 9.75 -19.36 -19.56
CA LEU A 151 9.59 -18.25 -18.62
C LEU A 151 8.45 -17.30 -19.04
N HIS A 152 8.25 -17.07 -20.35
CA HIS A 152 7.11 -16.29 -20.84
C HIS A 152 5.78 -16.99 -20.54
N LEU A 153 5.72 -18.32 -20.70
CA LEU A 153 4.53 -19.10 -20.38
C LEU A 153 4.23 -19.15 -18.88
N ALA A 154 5.28 -19.21 -18.04
CA ALA A 154 5.13 -19.14 -16.59
C ALA A 154 4.67 -17.75 -16.13
N ALA A 155 5.14 -16.69 -16.79
CA ALA A 155 4.73 -15.31 -16.55
C ALA A 155 3.26 -15.05 -16.91
N GLU A 156 2.81 -15.56 -18.06
CA GLU A 156 1.42 -15.44 -18.55
C GLU A 156 0.40 -16.14 -17.65
N ARG A 157 0.82 -17.13 -16.85
CA ARG A 157 -0.08 -17.97 -16.02
C ARG A 157 0.10 -17.81 -14.51
N ASN A 158 0.88 -16.83 -14.06
CA ASN A 158 1.20 -16.60 -12.64
C ASN A 158 1.85 -17.80 -11.92
N LEU A 159 2.74 -18.53 -12.59
CA LEU A 159 3.41 -19.71 -12.03
C LEU A 159 4.75 -19.34 -11.36
N GLN A 160 4.68 -18.75 -10.16
CA GLN A 160 5.85 -18.25 -9.43
C GLN A 160 6.91 -19.32 -9.16
N ASP A 161 6.50 -20.48 -8.65
CA ASP A 161 7.47 -21.52 -8.27
C ASP A 161 8.23 -22.07 -9.48
N ILE A 162 7.54 -22.21 -10.61
CA ILE A 162 8.12 -22.65 -11.87
C ILE A 162 9.07 -21.57 -12.38
N ALA A 163 8.64 -20.31 -12.41
CA ALA A 163 9.51 -19.19 -12.80
C ALA A 163 10.78 -19.13 -11.93
N GLN A 164 10.69 -19.38 -10.62
CA GLN A 164 11.84 -19.39 -9.73
C GLN A 164 12.84 -20.51 -10.06
N VAL A 165 12.35 -21.71 -10.38
CA VAL A 165 13.21 -22.83 -10.79
C VAL A 165 13.92 -22.49 -12.12
N PHE A 166 13.19 -21.92 -13.08
CA PHE A 166 13.77 -21.51 -14.36
C PHE A 166 14.81 -20.41 -14.24
N ILE A 167 14.56 -19.38 -13.43
CA ILE A 167 15.50 -18.27 -13.20
C ILE A 167 16.79 -18.79 -12.56
N LYS A 168 16.71 -19.76 -11.63
CA LYS A 168 17.90 -20.37 -11.01
C LYS A 168 18.75 -21.15 -12.01
N MET A 169 18.13 -21.80 -12.98
CA MET A 169 18.84 -22.60 -14.00
C MET A 169 19.33 -21.75 -15.18
N TYR A 170 18.53 -20.77 -15.60
CA TYR A 170 18.75 -19.96 -16.80
C TYR A 170 18.43 -18.47 -16.54
N PRO A 171 19.30 -17.74 -15.80
CA PRO A 171 19.05 -16.35 -15.43
C PRO A 171 18.99 -15.40 -16.64
N GLY A 172 19.64 -15.74 -17.76
CA GLY A 172 19.65 -14.92 -18.98
C GLY A 172 18.29 -14.83 -19.70
N LEU A 173 17.38 -15.79 -19.49
CA LEU A 173 16.09 -15.86 -20.20
C LEU A 173 15.10 -14.78 -19.77
N VAL A 174 15.38 -14.09 -18.67
CA VAL A 174 14.57 -12.96 -18.20
C VAL A 174 14.63 -11.78 -19.18
N TYR A 175 15.67 -11.71 -20.01
CA TYR A 175 15.91 -10.62 -20.96
C TYR A 175 15.54 -10.95 -22.41
N GLU A 176 15.15 -12.19 -22.69
CA GLU A 176 14.86 -12.61 -24.06
C GLU A 176 13.47 -12.13 -24.49
N PRO A 177 13.34 -11.37 -25.59
CA PRO A 177 12.02 -10.96 -26.08
C PRO A 177 11.32 -12.10 -26.84
N THR A 178 9.99 -12.08 -26.84
CA THR A 178 9.16 -13.00 -27.65
C THR A 178 9.37 -12.72 -29.15
N SER A 179 9.29 -13.77 -29.98
CA SER A 179 9.46 -13.61 -31.44
C SER A 179 8.29 -12.85 -32.09
N ASP A 180 7.10 -12.97 -31.52
CA ASP A 180 5.85 -12.38 -32.02
C ASP A 180 5.49 -11.14 -31.18
N GLY A 181 6.15 -10.02 -31.47
CA GLY A 181 5.84 -8.72 -30.85
C GLY A 181 6.88 -8.18 -29.87
N GLY A 182 8.02 -8.87 -29.69
CA GLY A 182 9.17 -8.33 -28.96
C GLY A 182 8.99 -8.18 -27.45
N LYS A 183 7.89 -8.67 -26.88
CA LYS A 183 7.55 -8.50 -25.46
C LYS A 183 8.44 -9.32 -24.54
N LEU A 184 8.82 -8.73 -23.41
CA LEU A 184 9.58 -9.39 -22.35
C LEU A 184 8.68 -10.26 -21.43
N PRO A 185 9.24 -11.25 -20.70
CA PRO A 185 8.48 -12.01 -19.70
C PRO A 185 7.81 -11.12 -18.65
N LEU A 186 8.47 -10.03 -18.25
CA LEU A 186 7.92 -9.05 -17.31
C LEU A 186 6.71 -8.30 -17.90
N GLU A 187 6.77 -7.94 -19.18
CA GLU A 187 5.66 -7.26 -19.86
C GLU A 187 4.44 -8.16 -19.97
N LEU A 188 4.64 -9.47 -20.19
CA LEU A 188 3.55 -10.45 -20.17
C LEU A 188 2.96 -10.65 -18.77
N ALA A 189 3.79 -10.67 -17.71
CA ALA A 189 3.29 -10.74 -16.33
C ALA A 189 2.46 -9.49 -15.93
N LEU A 190 2.76 -8.35 -16.54
CA LEU A 190 2.05 -7.09 -16.36
C LEU A 190 0.95 -6.87 -17.42
N GLU A 191 0.79 -7.78 -18.38
CA GLU A 191 -0.29 -7.68 -19.36
C GLU A 191 -1.63 -8.02 -18.71
N PHE A 192 -2.67 -7.26 -19.07
CA PHE A 192 -3.99 -7.46 -18.50
C PHE A 192 -4.66 -8.68 -19.15
N ILE A 193 -4.80 -9.77 -18.40
CA ILE A 193 -5.41 -11.01 -18.89
C ILE A 193 -6.84 -11.15 -18.32
N PRO A 194 -7.91 -11.04 -19.14
CA PRO A 194 -9.27 -11.40 -18.72
C PRO A 194 -9.38 -12.93 -18.53
N PRO A 195 -10.12 -13.47 -17.52
CA PRO A 195 -11.28 -12.88 -16.83
C PRO A 195 -11.03 -12.32 -15.42
N PHE A 196 -9.85 -12.49 -14.82
CA PHE A 196 -9.62 -12.23 -13.40
C PHE A 196 -9.39 -10.77 -13.00
N LYS A 197 -9.32 -9.81 -13.95
CA LYS A 197 -9.11 -8.37 -13.68
C LYS A 197 -7.88 -8.04 -12.81
N CYS A 198 -6.86 -8.91 -12.77
CA CYS A 198 -5.68 -8.74 -11.92
C CYS A 198 -4.40 -9.03 -12.71
N ARG A 199 -3.37 -8.20 -12.53
CA ARG A 199 -2.00 -8.47 -13.00
C ARG A 199 -1.29 -9.47 -12.07
N HIS A 200 -0.26 -10.14 -12.56
CA HIS A 200 0.44 -11.20 -11.83
C HIS A 200 1.55 -10.64 -10.94
N ASP A 201 1.15 -10.12 -9.76
CA ASP A 201 2.05 -9.43 -8.81
C ASP A 201 3.22 -10.32 -8.31
N GLU A 202 2.96 -11.59 -8.04
CA GLU A 202 3.96 -12.49 -7.46
C GLU A 202 5.09 -12.80 -8.46
N VAL A 203 4.73 -13.18 -9.69
CA VAL A 203 5.71 -13.45 -10.75
C VAL A 203 6.40 -12.17 -11.20
N ALA A 204 5.68 -11.05 -11.34
CA ALA A 204 6.29 -9.78 -11.72
C ALA A 204 7.31 -9.31 -10.67
N SER A 205 6.99 -9.40 -9.37
CA SER A 205 7.95 -9.06 -8.30
C SER A 205 9.19 -9.97 -8.31
N LEU A 206 9.03 -11.25 -8.59
CA LEU A 206 10.14 -12.21 -8.71
C LEU A 206 11.03 -11.89 -9.92
N LEU A 207 10.42 -11.60 -11.07
CA LEU A 207 11.13 -11.23 -12.29
C LEU A 207 11.93 -9.94 -12.08
N VAL A 208 11.32 -8.91 -11.51
CA VAL A 208 12.01 -7.63 -11.20
C VAL A 208 13.20 -7.86 -10.26
N LYS A 209 13.03 -8.64 -9.18
CA LYS A 209 14.12 -8.97 -8.24
C LYS A 209 15.25 -9.78 -8.88
N SER A 210 14.96 -10.54 -9.94
CA SER A 210 15.95 -11.33 -10.67
C SER A 210 16.69 -10.55 -11.75
N MET A 211 16.18 -9.38 -12.15
CA MET A 211 16.78 -8.55 -13.18
C MET A 211 17.82 -7.59 -12.61
N LEU A 212 18.80 -7.22 -13.44
CA LEU A 212 19.74 -6.16 -13.11
C LEU A 212 19.02 -4.82 -12.97
N HIS A 213 19.30 -4.09 -11.88
CA HIS A 213 18.65 -2.81 -11.55
C HIS A 213 18.70 -1.78 -12.69
N GLN A 214 19.81 -1.73 -13.45
CA GLN A 214 19.96 -0.85 -14.61
C GLN A 214 18.98 -1.19 -15.74
N ARG A 215 18.80 -2.48 -16.03
CA ARG A 215 17.93 -2.92 -17.12
C ARG A 215 16.46 -2.70 -16.78
N VAL A 216 16.05 -3.00 -15.54
CA VAL A 216 14.69 -2.71 -15.07
C VAL A 216 14.37 -1.22 -15.27
N ARG A 217 15.30 -0.33 -14.90
CA ARG A 217 15.11 1.11 -15.09
C ARG A 217 14.94 1.49 -16.56
N HIS A 218 15.76 0.94 -17.46
CA HIS A 218 15.64 1.20 -18.90
C HIS A 218 14.31 0.75 -19.52
N LEU A 219 13.58 -0.21 -18.93
CA LEU A 219 12.24 -0.59 -19.40
C LEU A 219 11.20 0.51 -19.15
N PHE A 220 11.37 1.24 -18.04
CA PHE A 220 10.46 2.31 -17.64
C PHE A 220 10.95 3.71 -18.06
N GLU A 221 12.21 3.85 -18.48
CA GLU A 221 12.76 5.13 -18.93
C GLU A 221 12.54 5.32 -20.43
N SER A 222 11.99 6.48 -20.80
CA SER A 222 12.00 6.95 -22.18
C SER A 222 13.42 7.35 -22.58
N SER A 223 13.87 6.88 -23.74
CA SER A 223 15.13 7.28 -24.37
C SER A 223 14.85 8.22 -25.55
N ASP A 224 15.86 8.95 -26.03
CA ASP A 224 15.69 9.87 -27.17
C ASP A 224 15.32 9.16 -28.49
N VAL A 225 15.50 7.83 -28.53
CA VAL A 225 15.31 7.01 -29.73
C VAL A 225 14.07 6.11 -29.62
N MET A 226 13.69 5.72 -28.39
CA MET A 226 12.58 4.80 -28.11
C MET A 226 11.77 5.28 -26.91
N ASN A 227 10.44 5.30 -27.07
CA ASN A 227 9.50 5.47 -25.98
C ASN A 227 9.68 4.35 -24.94
N ALA A 228 9.37 4.64 -23.67
CA ALA A 228 9.40 3.64 -22.61
C ALA A 228 8.54 2.41 -22.98
N SER A 229 9.06 1.20 -22.79
CA SER A 229 8.33 -0.02 -23.11
C SER A 229 7.19 -0.28 -22.12
N LEU A 230 7.39 0.16 -20.86
CA LEU A 230 6.39 0.12 -19.80
C LEU A 230 6.25 1.50 -19.15
N LYS A 231 5.00 1.87 -18.82
CA LYS A 231 4.72 3.11 -18.06
C LYS A 231 4.58 2.79 -16.59
N LEU A 232 5.40 3.41 -15.74
CA LEU A 232 5.27 3.23 -14.29
C LEU A 232 3.90 3.72 -13.79
N ALA A 233 3.33 4.75 -14.41
CA ALA A 233 2.00 5.27 -14.08
C ALA A 233 0.91 4.18 -14.14
N ASP A 234 0.96 3.29 -15.13
CA ASP A 234 -0.01 2.21 -15.29
C ASP A 234 0.18 1.10 -14.25
N VAL A 235 1.42 0.84 -13.84
CA VAL A 235 1.74 -0.14 -12.78
C VAL A 235 1.30 0.38 -11.42
N VAL A 236 1.52 1.66 -11.14
CA VAL A 236 1.20 2.29 -9.85
C VAL A 236 -0.29 2.52 -9.66
N SER A 237 -1.03 2.74 -10.75
CA SER A 237 -2.49 2.93 -10.68
C SER A 237 -3.24 1.66 -10.30
N ASP A 238 -2.60 0.48 -10.47
CA ASP A 238 -3.24 -0.79 -10.20
C ASP A 238 -3.18 -1.17 -8.71
N PRO A 239 -4.34 -1.40 -8.05
CA PRO A 239 -4.39 -1.76 -6.64
C PRO A 239 -3.93 -3.21 -6.37
N THR A 240 -3.68 -4.02 -7.40
CA THR A 240 -3.33 -5.44 -7.25
C THR A 240 -1.83 -5.68 -7.08
N LEU A 241 -0.97 -4.73 -7.46
CA LEU A 241 0.49 -4.89 -7.52
C LEU A 241 1.22 -4.48 -6.23
N LYS A 242 0.92 -5.16 -5.12
CA LYS A 242 1.47 -4.81 -3.79
C LYS A 242 2.97 -5.10 -3.69
N ARG A 243 3.46 -6.22 -4.24
CA ARG A 243 4.85 -6.69 -4.13
C ARG A 243 5.77 -6.17 -5.24
N THR A 244 5.20 -5.94 -6.42
CA THR A 244 5.95 -5.48 -7.59
C THR A 244 6.41 -4.04 -7.44
N ILE A 245 5.57 -3.15 -6.88
CA ILE A 245 5.93 -1.73 -6.66
C ILE A 245 7.18 -1.60 -5.77
N PRO A 246 7.24 -2.21 -4.56
CA PRO A 246 8.45 -2.27 -3.76
C PRO A 246 9.67 -2.80 -4.52
N ALA A 247 9.53 -3.90 -5.27
CA ALA A 247 10.63 -4.50 -6.03
C ALA A 247 11.20 -3.55 -7.10
N ILE A 248 10.33 -2.80 -7.78
CA ILE A 248 10.75 -1.77 -8.75
C ILE A 248 11.47 -0.62 -8.03
N LEU A 249 10.97 -0.20 -6.87
CA LEU A 249 11.61 0.86 -6.08
C LEU A 249 12.98 0.43 -5.53
N ASP A 250 13.15 -0.84 -5.14
CA ASP A 250 14.45 -1.40 -4.73
C ASP A 250 15.48 -1.29 -5.89
N CYS A 251 15.04 -1.46 -7.14
CA CYS A 251 15.88 -1.30 -8.34
C CYS A 251 16.31 0.16 -8.61
N LEU A 252 15.74 1.15 -7.90
CA LEU A 252 16.16 2.55 -8.00
C LEU A 252 17.34 2.88 -7.07
N ILE A 253 17.81 1.92 -6.28
CA ILE A 253 18.96 2.05 -5.39
C ILE A 253 20.12 1.26 -5.97
N ASN A 254 21.24 1.94 -6.22
CA ASN A 254 22.49 1.28 -6.56
C ASN A 254 23.52 1.55 -5.46
N ALA A 255 24.15 0.49 -4.97
CA ALA A 255 25.38 0.59 -4.20
C ALA A 255 26.51 1.08 -5.12
N ASP A 256 27.33 2.02 -4.64
CA ASP A 256 28.43 2.61 -5.39
C ASP A 256 29.75 2.56 -4.60
N TRP A 257 30.81 2.20 -5.33
CA TRP A 257 32.19 2.08 -4.85
C TRP A 257 33.09 2.98 -5.72
N PRO A 258 33.13 4.29 -5.48
CA PRO A 258 33.88 5.25 -6.30
C PRO A 258 35.40 5.00 -6.32
N PHE A 259 35.93 4.22 -5.38
CA PHE A 259 37.35 3.83 -5.33
C PHE A 259 37.66 2.55 -6.12
N PHE A 260 36.64 1.86 -6.64
CA PHE A 260 36.76 0.64 -7.45
C PHE A 260 36.01 0.82 -8.78
N PRO A 261 36.60 1.49 -9.78
CA PRO A 261 35.99 1.58 -11.10
C PRO A 261 36.05 0.21 -11.79
N LEU A 262 34.93 -0.53 -11.76
CA LEU A 262 34.74 -1.77 -12.53
C LEU A 262 34.85 -1.44 -14.02
N LYS A 263 35.95 -1.86 -14.67
CA LYS A 263 36.17 -1.64 -16.11
C LYS A 263 35.28 -2.52 -16.99
N ASN A 264 34.75 -3.62 -16.46
CA ASN A 264 33.73 -4.48 -17.07
C ASN A 264 32.97 -5.30 -16.00
N PRO A 265 31.74 -4.93 -15.63
CA PRO A 265 30.99 -5.63 -14.58
C PRO A 265 30.63 -7.09 -14.93
N GLU A 266 30.67 -7.45 -16.22
CA GLU A 266 30.25 -8.77 -16.72
C GLU A 266 31.36 -9.83 -16.77
N LYS A 267 32.64 -9.49 -16.51
CA LYS A 267 33.77 -10.39 -16.82
C LYS A 267 34.71 -10.77 -15.67
N CYS A 268 34.59 -10.19 -14.47
CA CYS A 268 35.63 -10.36 -13.44
C CYS A 268 35.07 -10.76 -12.07
N GLU A 269 34.73 -12.05 -11.87
CA GLU A 269 34.37 -12.61 -10.54
C GLU A 269 35.44 -12.36 -9.46
N GLU A 270 36.72 -12.31 -9.84
CA GLU A 270 37.83 -11.99 -8.93
C GLU A 270 37.74 -10.57 -8.37
N GLU A 271 37.38 -9.58 -9.20
CA GLU A 271 37.20 -8.17 -8.75
C GLU A 271 36.04 -8.03 -7.77
N TRP A 272 35.00 -8.88 -7.86
CA TRP A 272 33.86 -8.88 -6.92
C TRP A 272 34.24 -9.37 -5.52
N SER A 273 35.24 -10.24 -5.42
CA SER A 273 35.71 -10.79 -4.14
C SER A 273 36.55 -9.81 -3.31
N GLU A 274 37.10 -8.78 -3.96
CA GLU A 274 37.91 -7.73 -3.34
C GLU A 274 37.10 -6.48 -2.94
N ILE A 275 35.83 -6.41 -3.34
CA ILE A 275 34.93 -5.31 -2.97
C ILE A 275 34.67 -5.38 -1.47
N PRO A 276 34.88 -4.29 -0.71
CA PRO A 276 34.54 -4.26 0.70
C PRO A 276 33.05 -4.56 0.90
N ASN A 277 32.74 -5.39 1.91
CA ASN A 277 31.39 -5.87 2.23
C ASN A 277 30.32 -4.75 2.36
N LEU A 278 30.73 -3.49 2.53
CA LEU A 278 29.84 -2.34 2.56
C LEU A 278 30.18 -1.31 1.48
N PRO A 279 29.18 -0.82 0.72
CA PRO A 279 29.36 0.27 -0.20
C PRO A 279 29.58 1.59 0.53
N THR A 280 30.54 2.37 0.03
CA THR A 280 30.87 3.69 0.57
C THR A 280 29.83 4.76 0.26
N ARG A 281 29.02 4.58 -0.80
CA ARG A 281 27.93 5.49 -1.18
C ARG A 281 26.78 4.70 -1.80
N TYR A 282 25.59 5.28 -1.76
CA TYR A 282 24.44 4.79 -2.50
C TYR A 282 23.95 5.85 -3.47
N HIS A 283 23.67 5.45 -4.71
CA HIS A 283 23.08 6.29 -5.72
C HIS A 283 21.58 6.00 -5.82
N PHE A 284 20.77 7.02 -5.54
CA PHE A 284 19.32 6.97 -5.63
C PHE A 284 18.87 7.61 -6.93
N HIS A 285 18.19 6.85 -7.80
CA HIS A 285 17.65 7.34 -9.07
C HIS A 285 16.23 7.88 -8.88
N TYR A 286 16.02 9.15 -9.20
CA TYR A 286 14.73 9.83 -9.06
C TYR A 286 14.01 10.07 -10.37
N ARG A 287 14.71 9.94 -11.50
CA ARG A 287 14.17 10.17 -12.86
C ARG A 287 12.79 9.56 -13.06
N LEU A 288 12.61 8.31 -12.65
CA LEU A 288 11.36 7.58 -12.84
C LEU A 288 10.21 8.10 -11.95
N LEU A 289 10.51 8.49 -10.71
CA LEU A 289 9.50 9.02 -9.77
C LEU A 289 9.09 10.46 -10.12
N ASP A 290 10.04 11.24 -10.65
CA ASP A 290 9.84 12.61 -11.12
C ASP A 290 9.44 12.70 -12.60
N GLY A 291 9.25 11.56 -13.27
CA GLY A 291 8.77 11.43 -14.66
C GLY A 291 7.25 11.62 -14.79
N ASP A 292 6.81 12.13 -15.94
CA ASP A 292 5.38 12.31 -16.24
C ASP A 292 4.65 10.97 -16.42
N GLN A 293 3.36 11.00 -16.75
CA GLN A 293 2.60 9.76 -17.01
C GLN A 293 3.19 8.90 -18.13
N ASN A 294 3.93 9.50 -19.07
CA ASN A 294 4.62 8.81 -20.16
C ASN A 294 6.07 8.45 -19.80
N SER A 295 6.45 8.63 -18.53
CA SER A 295 7.81 8.40 -18.01
C SER A 295 8.88 9.28 -18.68
N GLU A 296 8.47 10.45 -19.20
CA GLU A 296 9.39 11.46 -19.71
C GLU A 296 9.95 12.31 -18.55
N PRO A 297 11.28 12.56 -18.54
CA PRO A 297 11.91 13.42 -17.55
C PRO A 297 11.63 14.90 -17.84
N ALA A 298 11.64 15.73 -16.79
CA ALA A 298 11.44 17.17 -16.93
C ALA A 298 12.61 17.88 -17.64
N ARG A 299 13.82 17.31 -17.58
CA ARG A 299 14.99 17.77 -18.34
C ARG A 299 15.70 16.59 -19.00
N LYS A 300 16.20 16.81 -20.20
CA LYS A 300 17.13 15.93 -20.93
C LYS A 300 18.41 16.73 -21.20
N ASP A 301 19.57 16.18 -20.89
CA ASP A 301 20.88 16.85 -21.07
C ASP A 301 20.93 18.30 -20.58
N ASN A 302 20.41 18.53 -19.36
CA ASN A 302 20.29 19.85 -18.72
C ASN A 302 19.39 20.88 -19.42
N LYS A 303 18.70 20.50 -20.50
CA LYS A 303 17.71 21.34 -21.19
C LYS A 303 16.29 20.93 -20.79
N PRO A 304 15.33 21.88 -20.74
CA PRO A 304 13.93 21.54 -20.49
C PRO A 304 13.40 20.66 -21.62
N ASN A 305 12.80 19.53 -21.26
CA ASN A 305 12.19 18.63 -22.23
C ASN A 305 10.89 19.26 -22.78
N ILE A 306 10.69 19.21 -24.10
CA ILE A 306 9.50 19.76 -24.77
C ILE A 306 8.33 18.79 -24.64
N ASP A 307 8.62 17.50 -24.69
CA ASP A 307 7.63 16.42 -24.67
C ASP A 307 7.10 16.11 -23.28
N PHE A 308 7.72 16.71 -22.25
CA PHE A 308 7.30 16.56 -20.86
C PHE A 308 5.98 17.27 -20.57
N ASP A 309 4.97 16.51 -20.19
CA ASP A 309 3.69 17.08 -19.75
C ASP A 309 3.76 17.56 -18.29
N TYR A 310 3.96 18.86 -18.14
CA TYR A 310 4.04 19.52 -16.83
C TYR A 310 2.72 19.55 -16.05
N ARG A 311 1.57 19.27 -16.70
CA ARG A 311 0.24 19.22 -16.05
C ARG A 311 -0.10 17.83 -15.53
N SER A 312 0.50 16.78 -16.11
CA SER A 312 0.29 15.41 -15.69
C SER A 312 0.72 15.18 -14.22
N PRO A 313 0.04 14.30 -13.47
CA PRO A 313 0.52 13.85 -12.17
C PRO A 313 1.87 13.13 -12.32
N SER A 314 2.78 13.35 -11.38
CA SER A 314 4.03 12.57 -11.31
C SER A 314 3.75 11.13 -10.88
N CYS A 315 4.65 10.20 -11.22
CA CYS A 315 4.58 8.84 -10.68
C CYS A 315 4.62 8.83 -9.14
N LEU A 316 5.36 9.76 -8.52
CA LEU A 316 5.33 9.99 -7.07
C LEU A 316 3.92 10.37 -6.57
N GLN A 317 3.19 11.22 -7.30
CA GLN A 317 1.83 11.59 -6.92
C GLN A 317 0.88 10.41 -7.04
N LEU A 318 0.93 9.67 -8.15
CA LEU A 318 0.10 8.48 -8.35
C LEU A 318 0.36 7.43 -7.27
N LEU A 319 1.62 7.27 -6.84
CA LEU A 319 2.03 6.32 -5.81
C LEU A 319 1.49 6.67 -4.42
N VAL A 320 1.28 7.96 -4.16
CA VAL A 320 0.75 8.44 -2.86
C VAL A 320 -0.78 8.55 -2.88
N GLU A 321 -1.39 8.71 -4.06
CA GLU A 321 -2.84 8.69 -4.24
C GLU A 321 -3.40 7.27 -4.39
N GLY A 322 -2.55 6.29 -4.75
CA GLY A 322 -2.91 4.89 -4.92
C GLY A 322 -3.17 4.14 -3.60
N ALA A 323 -3.68 2.92 -3.74
CA ALA A 323 -4.04 2.05 -2.60
C ALA A 323 -2.84 1.68 -1.70
N HIS A 324 -1.62 1.65 -2.25
CA HIS A 324 -0.40 1.18 -1.57
C HIS A 324 0.48 2.31 -1.02
N SER A 325 -0.12 3.47 -0.73
CA SER A 325 0.61 4.67 -0.32
C SER A 325 1.46 4.50 0.95
N GLU A 326 1.02 3.68 1.90
CA GLU A 326 1.73 3.45 3.18
C GLU A 326 3.09 2.77 2.97
N ILE A 327 3.12 1.69 2.19
CA ILE A 327 4.33 0.90 1.91
C ILE A 327 5.28 1.72 1.07
N ALA A 328 4.76 2.40 0.06
CA ALA A 328 5.57 3.14 -0.88
C ALA A 328 6.20 4.40 -0.25
N VAL A 329 5.54 5.05 0.71
CA VAL A 329 6.10 6.19 1.46
C VAL A 329 7.14 5.78 2.51
N ARG A 330 7.09 4.53 2.99
CA ARG A 330 8.16 3.96 3.84
C ARG A 330 9.43 3.66 3.04
N HIS A 331 9.33 3.51 1.72
CA HIS A 331 10.47 3.17 0.87
C HIS A 331 11.60 4.22 0.93
N PRO A 332 12.87 3.81 1.08
CA PRO A 332 14.02 4.72 1.23
C PRO A 332 14.19 5.72 0.08
N VAL A 333 14.00 5.30 -1.17
CA VAL A 333 14.07 6.19 -2.36
C VAL A 333 13.04 7.31 -2.27
N VAL A 334 11.79 6.97 -1.92
CA VAL A 334 10.70 7.94 -1.82
C VAL A 334 10.96 8.91 -0.67
N ARG A 335 11.39 8.40 0.50
CA ARG A 335 11.77 9.23 1.64
C ARG A 335 12.91 10.20 1.32
N MET A 336 13.93 9.75 0.60
CA MET A 336 15.05 10.61 0.19
C MET A 336 14.62 11.69 -0.80
N LEU A 337 13.84 11.33 -1.82
CA LEU A 337 13.28 12.28 -2.77
C LEU A 337 12.43 13.35 -2.09
N VAL A 338 11.50 12.93 -1.23
CA VAL A 338 10.60 13.81 -0.47
C VAL A 338 11.39 14.73 0.47
N ASN A 339 12.36 14.20 1.20
CA ASN A 339 13.19 15.00 2.10
C ASN A 339 14.03 16.04 1.36
N ARG A 340 14.55 15.68 0.19
CA ARG A 340 15.30 16.60 -0.67
C ARG A 340 14.40 17.72 -1.19
N LYS A 341 13.25 17.40 -1.78
CA LYS A 341 12.27 18.39 -2.27
C LYS A 341 11.78 19.31 -1.14
N TRP A 342 11.55 18.74 0.04
CA TRP A 342 11.17 19.50 1.23
C TRP A 342 12.24 20.50 1.66
N LYS A 343 13.52 20.10 1.68
CA LYS A 343 14.65 20.98 2.02
C LYS A 343 14.85 22.08 0.97
N LYS A 344 14.68 21.79 -0.32
CA LYS A 344 14.89 22.75 -1.41
C LYS A 344 13.81 23.84 -1.47
N PHE A 345 12.54 23.47 -1.55
CA PHE A 345 11.46 24.44 -1.75
C PHE A 345 10.27 24.27 -0.80
N GLY A 346 9.90 23.03 -0.46
CA GLY A 346 8.66 22.75 0.30
C GLY A 346 8.59 23.51 1.63
N LYS A 347 9.65 23.45 2.44
CA LYS A 347 9.71 24.13 3.75
C LYS A 347 9.57 25.66 3.62
N LYS A 348 10.24 26.27 2.64
CA LYS A 348 10.24 27.72 2.44
C LYS A 348 8.86 28.21 1.98
N MET A 349 8.27 27.53 0.99
CA MET A 349 6.97 27.90 0.43
C MET A 349 5.85 27.82 1.47
N ILE A 350 5.80 26.76 2.27
CA ILE A 350 4.76 26.64 3.31
C ILE A 350 4.93 27.70 4.38
N ARG A 351 6.18 27.92 4.83
CA ARG A 351 6.44 28.92 5.86
C ARG A 351 6.05 30.31 5.37
N MET A 352 6.28 30.62 4.11
CA MET A 352 5.83 31.88 3.50
C MET A 352 4.30 31.98 3.48
N ASN A 353 3.60 30.94 3.00
CA ASN A 353 2.13 30.92 2.98
C ASN A 353 1.53 31.02 4.40
N PHE A 354 2.14 30.35 5.37
CA PHE A 354 1.76 30.42 6.77
C PHE A 354 1.92 31.83 7.33
N VAL A 355 3.05 32.49 7.08
CA VAL A 355 3.28 33.87 7.52
C VAL A 355 2.27 34.82 6.88
N VAL A 356 2.00 34.69 5.57
CA VAL A 356 0.97 35.49 4.88
C VAL A 356 -0.41 35.26 5.51
N TYR A 357 -0.73 34.00 5.86
CA TYR A 357 -2.00 33.68 6.52
C TYR A 357 -2.12 34.24 7.94
N ILE A 358 -1.04 34.23 8.73
CA ILE A 358 -1.02 34.87 10.06
C ILE A 358 -1.18 36.38 9.94
N VAL A 359 -0.56 37.02 8.94
CA VAL A 359 -0.76 38.44 8.65
C VAL A 359 -2.22 38.73 8.29
N PHE A 360 -2.83 37.88 7.46
CA PHE A 360 -4.26 37.96 7.15
C PHE A 360 -5.13 37.85 8.41
N LEU A 361 -4.87 36.88 9.30
CA LEU A 361 -5.59 36.74 10.56
C LEU A 361 -5.41 37.94 11.48
N LEU A 362 -4.21 38.53 11.53
CA LEU A 362 -3.97 39.75 12.31
C LEU A 362 -4.82 40.92 11.79
N PHE A 363 -4.85 41.14 10.47
CA PHE A 363 -5.72 42.17 9.88
C PHE A 363 -7.20 41.88 10.13
N MET A 364 -7.62 40.61 10.07
CA MET A 364 -8.99 40.20 10.42
C MET A 364 -9.31 40.51 11.89
N SER A 365 -8.43 40.13 12.82
CA SER A 365 -8.61 40.44 14.25
C SER A 365 -8.72 41.95 14.47
N LEU A 366 -7.87 42.76 13.82
CA LEU A 366 -7.94 44.22 13.92
C LEU A 366 -9.23 44.79 13.30
N ALA A 367 -9.72 44.21 12.21
CA ALA A 367 -10.97 44.62 11.58
C ALA A 367 -12.20 44.28 12.44
N PHE A 368 -12.23 43.11 13.10
CA PHE A 368 -13.38 42.68 13.91
C PHE A 368 -13.37 43.28 15.32
N PHE A 369 -12.20 43.41 15.95
CA PHE A 369 -12.06 44.03 17.27
C PHE A 369 -11.89 45.55 17.22
N GLY A 370 -11.89 46.13 16.02
CA GLY A 370 -11.65 47.55 15.73
C GLY A 370 -12.09 48.46 16.87
N LEU A 371 -11.12 48.89 17.65
CA LEU A 371 -11.28 49.83 18.76
C LEU A 371 -11.98 51.06 18.19
N LYS A 372 -13.20 51.35 18.68
CA LYS A 372 -14.06 52.51 18.34
C LYS A 372 -13.39 53.90 18.31
N LYS A 373 -12.08 54.00 18.57
CA LYS A 373 -11.28 55.23 18.56
C LYS A 373 -10.54 55.50 17.24
N MET A 374 -10.39 54.52 16.33
CA MET A 374 -9.69 54.72 15.05
C MET A 374 -10.47 54.13 13.87
N ASP A 375 -11.62 54.74 13.58
CA ASP A 375 -12.54 54.30 12.52
C ASP A 375 -11.85 54.18 11.17
N THR A 376 -10.97 55.12 10.81
CA THR A 376 -10.22 55.08 9.54
C THR A 376 -9.28 53.89 9.42
N PHE A 377 -8.57 53.52 10.49
CA PHE A 377 -7.65 52.38 10.48
C PHE A 377 -8.41 51.04 10.42
N SER A 378 -9.55 50.96 11.12
CA SER A 378 -10.43 49.78 11.07
C SER A 378 -11.00 49.57 9.67
N THR A 379 -11.44 50.64 9.00
CA THR A 379 -11.94 50.56 7.62
C THR A 379 -10.85 50.13 6.63
N VAL A 380 -9.61 50.61 6.79
CA VAL A 380 -8.49 50.15 5.96
C VAL A 380 -8.20 48.66 6.18
N CYS A 381 -8.19 48.20 7.44
CA CYS A 381 -8.02 46.79 7.75
C CYS A 381 -9.12 45.92 7.13
N GLU A 382 -10.38 46.39 7.18
CA GLU A 382 -11.51 45.70 6.58
C GLU A 382 -11.36 45.56 5.05
N ILE A 383 -10.99 46.64 4.35
CA ILE A 383 -10.74 46.60 2.90
C ILE A 383 -9.62 45.60 2.59
N VAL A 384 -8.53 45.64 3.34
CA VAL A 384 -7.41 44.70 3.17
C VAL A 384 -7.87 43.25 3.39
N THR A 385 -8.63 42.98 4.45
CA THR A 385 -9.16 41.63 4.72
C THR A 385 -10.08 41.14 3.61
N LEU A 386 -10.91 42.01 3.04
CA LEU A 386 -11.79 41.66 1.93
C LEU A 386 -11.00 41.32 0.67
N ILE A 387 -9.95 42.08 0.36
CA ILE A 387 -9.03 41.79 -0.76
C ILE A 387 -8.37 40.41 -0.56
N PHE A 388 -7.86 40.12 0.64
CA PHE A 388 -7.28 38.81 0.95
C PHE A 388 -8.32 37.68 0.82
N THR A 389 -9.54 37.87 1.33
CA THR A 389 -10.63 36.88 1.24
C THR A 389 -10.95 36.55 -0.23
N VAL A 390 -11.05 37.55 -1.10
CA VAL A 390 -11.26 37.34 -2.54
C VAL A 390 -10.08 36.60 -3.16
N GLY A 391 -8.84 36.98 -2.82
CA GLY A 391 -7.64 36.27 -3.28
C GLY A 391 -7.62 34.80 -2.85
N TYR A 392 -7.98 34.51 -1.60
CA TYR A 392 -8.09 33.13 -1.11
C TYR A 392 -9.22 32.35 -1.78
N LEU A 393 -10.35 32.99 -2.06
CA LEU A 393 -11.47 32.36 -2.78
C LEU A 393 -11.04 31.94 -4.19
N ILE A 394 -10.32 32.80 -4.91
CA ILE A 394 -9.74 32.45 -6.22
C ILE A 394 -8.77 31.28 -6.09
N SER A 395 -7.94 31.25 -5.05
CA SER A 395 -7.01 30.14 -4.81
C SER A 395 -7.70 28.82 -4.49
N GLU A 396 -8.82 28.85 -3.77
CA GLU A 396 -9.62 27.65 -3.47
C GLU A 396 -10.35 27.14 -4.72
N VAL A 397 -10.86 28.03 -5.58
CA VAL A 397 -11.45 27.64 -6.88
C VAL A 397 -10.41 26.99 -7.79
N ASP A 398 -9.19 27.55 -7.85
CA ASP A 398 -8.06 26.93 -8.58
C ASP A 398 -7.68 25.56 -8.00
N GLN A 399 -7.80 25.38 -6.67
CA GLN A 399 -7.57 24.08 -6.04
C GLN A 399 -8.69 23.07 -6.35
N MET A 400 -9.95 23.49 -6.32
CA MET A 400 -11.11 22.67 -6.70
C MET A 400 -11.00 22.16 -8.14
N GLU A 401 -10.53 22.99 -9.07
CA GLU A 401 -10.33 22.61 -10.47
C GLU A 401 -9.24 21.53 -10.61
N LYS A 402 -8.14 21.64 -9.84
CA LYS A 402 -7.00 20.72 -9.91
C LYS A 402 -7.29 19.35 -9.29
N GLU A 403 -7.99 19.31 -8.16
CA GLU A 403 -8.19 18.07 -7.38
C GLU A 403 -9.54 17.40 -7.63
N ARG A 404 -10.51 18.10 -8.25
CA ARG A 404 -11.84 17.59 -8.63
C ARG A 404 -12.52 16.82 -7.49
N ILE A 405 -12.75 15.52 -7.66
CA ILE A 405 -13.48 14.66 -6.70
C ILE A 405 -12.68 14.45 -5.42
N GLN A 406 -11.34 14.49 -5.49
CA GLN A 406 -10.49 14.27 -4.33
C GLN A 406 -10.54 15.44 -3.35
N TYR A 407 -10.83 16.65 -3.83
CA TYR A 407 -11.02 17.84 -3.00
C TYR A 407 -12.12 17.65 -1.94
N PHE A 408 -13.22 16.98 -2.31
CA PHE A 408 -14.40 16.82 -1.44
C PHE A 408 -14.23 15.75 -0.35
N LYS A 409 -13.10 15.03 -0.33
CA LYS A 409 -12.82 14.03 0.72
C LYS A 409 -12.18 14.64 1.96
N ASP A 410 -11.49 15.77 1.83
CA ASP A 410 -10.78 16.40 2.94
C ASP A 410 -11.70 17.35 3.73
N VAL A 411 -11.92 17.08 5.03
CA VAL A 411 -12.79 17.88 5.91
C VAL A 411 -12.34 19.34 6.01
N PHE A 412 -11.02 19.57 6.00
CA PHE A 412 -10.44 20.92 6.09
C PHE A 412 -10.82 21.81 4.91
N ASN A 413 -11.07 21.24 3.72
CA ASN A 413 -11.47 22.03 2.55
C ASN A 413 -12.88 22.63 2.74
N TYR A 414 -13.79 21.90 3.40
CA TYR A 414 -15.10 22.45 3.76
C TYR A 414 -15.00 23.57 4.80
N LEU A 415 -14.11 23.44 5.79
CA LEU A 415 -13.87 24.50 6.77
C LEU A 415 -13.30 25.76 6.11
N ASP A 416 -12.42 25.59 5.10
CA ASP A 416 -11.83 26.70 4.36
C ASP A 416 -12.88 27.47 3.55
N VAL A 417 -13.72 26.77 2.79
CA VAL A 417 -14.80 27.40 2.00
C VAL A 417 -15.82 28.05 2.93
N LEU A 418 -16.24 27.35 4.00
CA LEU A 418 -17.19 27.89 4.98
C LEU A 418 -16.64 29.16 5.65
N GLY A 419 -15.37 29.14 6.06
CA GLY A 419 -14.71 30.29 6.69
C GLY A 419 -14.64 31.51 5.77
N LEU A 420 -14.38 31.32 4.48
CA LEU A 420 -14.33 32.40 3.49
C LEU A 420 -15.73 32.96 3.16
N VAL A 421 -16.72 32.08 3.00
CA VAL A 421 -18.11 32.46 2.72
C VAL A 421 -18.72 33.24 3.89
N LEU A 422 -18.40 32.86 5.13
CA LEU A 422 -18.88 33.59 6.33
C LEU A 422 -18.28 35.00 6.46
N ILE A 423 -17.05 35.22 5.96
CA ILE A 423 -16.49 36.59 5.89
C ILE A 423 -17.25 37.39 4.82
N LEU A 424 -17.48 36.79 3.65
CA LEU A 424 -18.16 37.46 2.55
C LEU A 424 -19.62 37.80 2.90
N SER A 425 -20.30 36.95 3.68
CA SER A 425 -21.67 37.19 4.13
C SER A 425 -21.79 38.37 5.10
N MET A 426 -20.71 38.82 5.75
CA MET A 426 -20.74 40.00 6.60
C MET A 426 -21.03 41.29 5.82
N VAL A 427 -20.58 41.39 4.57
CA VAL A 427 -20.78 42.58 3.73
C VAL A 427 -22.27 42.90 3.52
N PRO A 428 -23.12 41.98 3.04
CA PRO A 428 -24.56 42.25 2.91
C PRO A 428 -25.27 42.40 4.26
N LEU A 429 -24.81 41.73 5.32
CA LEU A 429 -25.34 41.87 6.68
C LEU A 429 -25.15 43.30 7.22
N ARG A 430 -23.98 43.90 6.94
CA ARG A 430 -23.67 45.27 7.32
C ARG A 430 -24.51 46.29 6.54
N ILE A 431 -24.72 46.07 5.24
CA ILE A 431 -25.62 46.92 4.42
C ILE A 431 -27.06 46.87 4.94
N SER A 432 -27.49 45.71 5.43
CA SER A 432 -28.85 45.49 5.94
C SER A 432 -29.08 46.06 7.36
N GLY A 433 -28.02 46.52 8.04
CA GLY A 433 -28.12 47.20 9.34
C GLY A 433 -28.42 46.30 10.56
N TYR A 434 -28.35 44.96 10.43
CA TYR A 434 -28.62 44.02 11.53
C TYR A 434 -27.36 43.75 12.39
N SER A 435 -27.04 44.66 13.30
CA SER A 435 -25.80 44.64 14.10
C SER A 435 -25.60 43.41 15.00
N LYS A 436 -26.66 42.83 15.58
CA LYS A 436 -26.56 41.64 16.45
C LYS A 436 -26.21 40.37 15.66
N SER A 437 -26.81 40.22 14.48
CA SER A 437 -26.57 39.08 13.60
C SER A 437 -25.18 39.16 12.96
N GLU A 438 -24.73 40.37 12.59
CA GLU A 438 -23.37 40.64 12.12
C GLU A 438 -22.32 40.15 13.13
N LEU A 439 -22.43 40.56 14.40
CA LEU A 439 -21.50 40.16 15.45
C LEU A 439 -21.50 38.64 15.71
N SER A 440 -22.65 37.99 15.59
CA SER A 440 -22.78 36.55 15.80
C SER A 440 -22.12 35.76 14.66
N VAL A 441 -22.37 36.17 13.41
CA VAL A 441 -21.71 35.60 12.22
C VAL A 441 -20.20 35.89 12.28
N ALA A 442 -19.81 37.06 12.76
CA ALA A 442 -18.40 37.43 12.92
C ALA A 442 -17.66 36.56 13.93
N ALA A 443 -18.28 36.25 15.07
CA ALA A 443 -17.69 35.34 16.06
C ALA A 443 -17.45 33.93 15.48
N VAL A 444 -18.41 33.41 14.72
CA VAL A 444 -18.29 32.08 14.08
C VAL A 444 -17.24 32.10 12.97
N ALA A 445 -17.25 33.13 12.11
CA ALA A 445 -16.26 33.30 11.06
C ALA A 445 -14.84 33.41 11.63
N TYR A 446 -14.68 34.17 12.71
CA TYR A 446 -13.40 34.31 13.42
C TYR A 446 -12.90 32.96 13.91
N LEU A 447 -13.74 32.21 14.63
CA LEU A 447 -13.36 30.89 15.14
C LEU A 447 -12.92 29.94 14.01
N ILE A 448 -13.71 29.82 12.94
CA ILE A 448 -13.42 28.90 11.83
C ILE A 448 -12.11 29.28 11.12
N ASN A 449 -11.85 30.56 10.90
CA ASN A 449 -10.60 31.01 10.29
C ASN A 449 -9.39 30.79 11.22
N PHE A 450 -9.55 30.86 12.53
CA PHE A 450 -8.48 30.46 13.45
C PHE A 450 -8.26 28.93 13.44
N LEU A 451 -9.32 28.12 13.30
CA LEU A 451 -9.17 26.66 13.15
C LEU A 451 -8.45 26.30 11.84
N ARG A 452 -8.60 27.09 10.77
CA ARG A 452 -7.89 26.90 9.50
C ARG A 452 -6.36 26.96 9.64
N VAL A 453 -5.83 27.55 10.71
CA VAL A 453 -4.40 27.52 11.03
C VAL A 453 -3.85 26.08 11.10
N PHE A 454 -4.66 25.11 11.55
CA PHE A 454 -4.28 23.70 11.63
C PHE A 454 -3.85 23.11 10.26
N LYS A 455 -4.34 23.65 9.13
CA LYS A 455 -3.93 23.23 7.77
C LYS A 455 -2.44 23.44 7.51
N TYR A 456 -1.81 24.40 8.19
CA TYR A 456 -0.39 24.74 8.02
C TYR A 456 0.53 24.05 9.03
N PHE A 457 -0.01 23.38 10.05
CA PHE A 457 0.80 22.67 11.05
C PHE A 457 1.71 21.56 10.50
N PRO A 458 1.36 20.86 9.40
CA PRO A 458 2.28 19.92 8.76
C PRO A 458 3.63 20.52 8.33
N ALA A 459 3.74 21.85 8.22
CA ALA A 459 5.00 22.56 7.97
C ALA A 459 6.07 22.30 9.04
N PHE A 460 5.63 22.07 10.27
CA PHE A 460 6.49 21.87 11.44
C PHE A 460 6.39 20.40 11.86
N LYS A 461 7.51 19.68 11.88
CA LYS A 461 7.52 18.23 12.17
C LYS A 461 6.79 17.88 13.49
N TYR A 462 7.15 18.57 14.57
CA TYR A 462 6.60 18.30 15.90
C TYR A 462 5.11 18.65 16.03
N ILE A 463 4.72 19.86 15.59
CA ILE A 463 3.34 20.34 15.68
C ILE A 463 2.43 19.58 14.71
N GLY A 464 2.94 19.29 13.51
CA GLY A 464 2.24 18.52 12.47
C GLY A 464 1.89 17.12 12.94
N LEU A 465 2.87 16.39 13.51
CA LEU A 465 2.63 15.05 14.05
C LEU A 465 1.57 15.09 15.17
N TYR A 466 1.72 16.01 16.13
CA TYR A 466 0.77 16.18 17.23
C TYR A 466 -0.66 16.47 16.72
N SER A 467 -0.79 17.39 15.76
CA SER A 467 -2.09 17.74 15.19
C SER A 467 -2.77 16.57 14.46
N LYS A 468 -1.98 15.70 13.83
CA LYS A 468 -2.48 14.52 13.12
C LYS A 468 -2.89 13.42 14.09
N THR A 469 -2.09 13.16 15.12
CA THR A 469 -2.47 12.26 16.22
C THR A 469 -3.78 12.71 16.86
N PHE A 470 -3.92 14.01 17.15
CA PHE A 470 -5.14 14.57 17.72
C PHE A 470 -6.36 14.42 16.80
N ALA A 471 -6.20 14.71 15.51
CA ALA A 471 -7.26 14.53 14.53
C ALA A 471 -7.71 13.07 14.43
N ASN A 472 -6.77 12.12 14.33
CA ASN A 472 -7.10 10.68 14.25
C ASN A 472 -7.87 10.21 15.49
N ILE A 473 -7.44 10.63 16.68
CA ILE A 473 -8.13 10.32 17.94
C ILE A 473 -9.57 10.86 17.94
N ILE A 474 -9.79 12.10 17.47
CA ILE A 474 -11.13 12.68 17.37
C ILE A 474 -12.01 11.89 16.39
N TYR A 475 -11.51 11.63 15.19
CA TYR A 475 -12.32 11.04 14.13
C TYR A 475 -12.67 9.57 14.38
N TYR A 476 -11.77 8.77 14.94
CA TYR A 476 -11.98 7.33 15.09
C TYR A 476 -12.52 6.90 16.45
N ASP A 477 -12.04 7.50 17.54
CA ASP A 477 -12.35 7.04 18.89
C ASP A 477 -13.42 7.92 19.55
N ILE A 478 -13.25 9.24 19.53
CA ILE A 478 -14.22 10.17 20.13
C ILE A 478 -15.56 10.11 19.40
N SER A 479 -15.58 9.95 18.07
CA SER A 479 -16.84 9.82 17.31
C SER A 479 -17.65 8.56 17.68
N LYS A 480 -16.98 7.41 17.85
CA LYS A 480 -17.62 6.15 18.27
C LYS A 480 -18.12 6.23 19.69
N PHE A 481 -17.32 6.81 20.58
CA PHE A 481 -17.73 7.07 21.97
C PHE A 481 -18.90 8.06 22.02
N ALA A 482 -18.88 9.11 21.20
CA ALA A 482 -19.95 10.11 21.14
C ALA A 482 -21.30 9.50 20.78
N ILE A 483 -21.35 8.47 19.92
CA ILE A 483 -22.60 7.76 19.61
C ILE A 483 -23.17 7.07 20.86
N VAL A 484 -22.34 6.34 21.61
CA VAL A 484 -22.75 5.68 22.86
C VAL A 484 -23.18 6.72 23.89
N TYR A 485 -22.40 7.80 24.01
CA TYR A 485 -22.70 8.91 24.91
C TYR A 485 -24.04 9.56 24.59
N VAL A 486 -24.32 9.87 23.32
CA VAL A 486 -25.59 10.50 22.90
C VAL A 486 -26.79 9.62 23.25
N ILE A 487 -26.69 8.30 23.10
CA ILE A 487 -27.77 7.37 23.49
C ILE A 487 -28.03 7.44 25.00
N VAL A 488 -26.97 7.39 25.81
CA VAL A 488 -27.07 7.44 27.27
C VAL A 488 -27.57 8.81 27.72
N ALA A 489 -27.02 9.89 27.17
CA ALA A 489 -27.40 11.27 27.49
C ALA A 489 -28.87 11.53 27.14
N ILE A 490 -29.36 11.14 25.97
CA ILE A 490 -30.78 11.34 25.61
C ILE A 490 -31.71 10.57 26.56
N ALA A 491 -31.35 9.33 26.94
CA ALA A 491 -32.15 8.53 27.85
C ALA A 491 -32.24 9.15 29.26
N PHE A 492 -31.11 9.63 29.77
CA PHE A 492 -31.06 10.29 31.07
C PHE A 492 -31.67 11.70 31.04
N THR A 493 -31.37 12.53 30.03
CA THR A 493 -32.02 13.82 29.82
C THR A 493 -33.54 13.66 29.75
N GLY A 494 -34.04 12.68 29.00
CA GLY A 494 -35.47 12.39 28.90
C GLY A 494 -36.09 12.00 30.23
N SER A 495 -35.41 11.13 30.98
CA SER A 495 -35.87 10.69 32.30
C SER A 495 -35.88 11.84 33.31
N VAL A 496 -34.83 12.66 33.35
CA VAL A 496 -34.72 13.83 34.23
C VAL A 496 -35.74 14.89 33.84
N PHE A 497 -35.94 15.14 32.54
CA PHE A 497 -36.95 16.07 32.04
C PHE A 497 -38.38 15.66 32.43
N LEU A 498 -38.73 14.39 32.25
CA LEU A 498 -40.05 13.87 32.67
C LEU A 498 -40.22 13.96 34.19
N SER A 499 -39.17 13.61 34.94
CA SER A 499 -39.18 13.65 36.41
C SER A 499 -39.33 15.09 36.94
N LEU A 500 -38.62 16.05 36.33
CA LEU A 500 -38.71 17.48 36.64
C LEU A 500 -40.07 18.07 36.26
N ASN A 501 -40.64 17.72 35.11
CA ASN A 501 -41.98 18.18 34.74
C ASN A 501 -43.02 17.65 35.72
N ALA A 502 -42.92 16.38 36.15
CA ALA A 502 -43.82 15.81 37.14
C ALA A 502 -43.75 16.54 38.50
N THR A 503 -42.57 17.05 38.89
CA THR A 503 -42.38 17.80 40.15
C THR A 503 -42.77 19.27 40.04
N LEU A 504 -42.39 19.94 38.95
CA LEU A 504 -42.58 21.38 38.74
C LEU A 504 -44.02 21.78 38.37
N THR A 505 -44.86 20.81 37.96
CA THR A 505 -46.31 21.04 37.80
C THR A 505 -46.97 21.48 39.11
N ALA A 506 -46.33 21.23 40.27
CA ALA A 506 -46.86 21.61 41.58
C ALA A 506 -46.51 23.05 42.02
N ASN A 507 -45.37 23.63 41.59
CA ASN A 507 -44.93 24.95 42.06
C ASN A 507 -44.16 25.73 40.98
N THR A 508 -44.77 26.80 40.48
CA THR A 508 -44.22 27.90 39.65
C THR A 508 -43.85 27.66 38.17
N LYS A 509 -44.33 28.61 37.34
CA LYS A 509 -44.24 28.74 35.87
C LYS A 509 -42.80 28.97 35.37
N ASN A 510 -41.95 27.94 35.37
CA ASN A 510 -40.75 27.95 34.55
C ASN A 510 -40.74 26.70 33.67
N GLU A 511 -41.12 26.87 32.40
CA GLU A 511 -40.96 25.83 31.38
C GLU A 511 -39.46 25.56 31.18
N ILE A 512 -38.95 24.52 31.84
CA ILE A 512 -37.61 24.01 31.60
C ILE A 512 -37.67 23.23 30.30
N GLY A 513 -37.33 23.87 29.18
CA GLY A 513 -37.25 23.16 27.90
C GLY A 513 -36.23 22.01 27.94
N PHE A 514 -36.54 20.90 27.27
CA PHE A 514 -35.68 19.70 27.17
C PHE A 514 -34.22 20.05 26.82
N LEU A 515 -34.01 21.00 25.92
CA LEU A 515 -32.69 21.44 25.47
C LEU A 515 -31.88 22.11 26.59
N LYS A 516 -32.52 22.77 27.56
CA LYS A 516 -31.84 23.33 28.75
C LYS A 516 -31.35 22.22 29.69
N VAL A 517 -32.12 21.15 29.85
CA VAL A 517 -31.71 19.97 30.64
C VAL A 517 -30.53 19.29 29.96
N LEU A 518 -30.60 19.08 28.64
CA LEU A 518 -29.50 18.51 27.86
C LEU A 518 -28.21 19.34 27.97
N LEU A 519 -28.32 20.68 27.85
CA LEU A 519 -27.16 21.57 28.01
C LEU A 519 -26.56 21.50 29.41
N LYS A 520 -27.39 21.41 30.47
CA LYS A 520 -26.89 21.21 31.84
C LYS A 520 -26.15 19.88 31.98
N GLU A 521 -26.61 18.83 31.32
CA GLU A 521 -25.99 17.51 31.35
C GLU A 521 -24.67 17.45 30.57
N VAL A 522 -24.61 18.06 29.37
CA VAL A 522 -23.36 18.22 28.63
C VAL A 522 -22.36 19.08 29.40
N ARG A 523 -22.84 20.14 30.07
CA ARG A 523 -22.01 20.98 30.95
C ARG A 523 -21.47 20.18 32.14
N ALA A 524 -22.27 19.31 32.74
CA ALA A 524 -21.83 18.45 33.83
C ALA A 524 -20.70 17.50 33.40
N LEU A 525 -20.72 17.01 32.15
CA LEU A 525 -19.59 16.23 31.60
C LEU A 525 -18.34 17.11 31.42
N ALA A 526 -18.49 18.29 30.83
CA ALA A 526 -17.36 19.14 30.45
C ALA A 526 -16.69 19.85 31.64
N GLU A 527 -17.49 20.37 32.58
CA GLU A 527 -17.04 21.16 33.73
C GLU A 527 -16.95 20.34 35.02
N SER A 528 -17.40 19.06 35.02
CA SER A 528 -17.62 18.29 36.26
C SER A 528 -18.47 19.03 37.29
N SER A 529 -19.36 19.91 36.83
CA SER A 529 -20.21 20.74 37.67
C SER A 529 -21.48 19.99 38.08
N PRO A 530 -22.01 20.22 39.30
CA PRO A 530 -23.30 19.69 39.69
C PRO A 530 -24.43 20.21 38.79
N PHE A 531 -25.50 19.43 38.63
CA PHE A 531 -26.66 19.76 37.79
C PHE A 531 -27.45 21.00 38.27
N ASN A 532 -27.47 21.23 39.58
CA ASN A 532 -27.97 22.44 40.22
C ASN A 532 -27.20 22.69 41.52
N ASP A 533 -27.12 23.96 41.95
CA ASP A 533 -26.45 24.33 43.20
C ASP A 533 -27.31 24.01 44.44
N ASP A 534 -28.64 24.01 44.26
CA ASP A 534 -29.58 23.64 45.31
C ASP A 534 -30.51 22.50 44.84
N TYR A 535 -30.62 21.47 45.69
CA TYR A 535 -31.45 20.29 45.46
C TYR A 535 -32.62 20.20 46.44
N SER A 536 -32.79 21.18 47.34
CA SER A 536 -33.85 21.21 48.35
C SER A 536 -35.26 21.12 47.75
N ASP A 537 -35.44 21.63 46.54
CA ASP A 537 -36.74 21.79 45.90
C ASP A 537 -37.19 20.53 45.14
N PHE A 538 -36.34 19.51 45.04
CA PHE A 538 -36.61 18.30 44.27
C PHE A 538 -37.08 17.14 45.16
N HIS A 539 -38.01 16.33 44.65
CA HIS A 539 -38.35 15.06 45.28
C HIS A 539 -37.16 14.10 45.30
N ALA A 540 -37.08 13.27 46.34
CA ALA A 540 -35.99 12.30 46.53
C ALA A 540 -35.75 11.41 45.30
N GLY A 541 -36.80 11.03 44.56
CA GLY A 541 -36.67 10.26 43.31
C GLY A 541 -35.94 10.99 42.19
N VAL A 542 -36.15 12.30 42.04
CA VAL A 542 -35.44 13.15 41.07
C VAL A 542 -33.97 13.25 41.47
N VAL A 543 -33.68 13.45 42.77
CA VAL A 543 -32.31 13.55 43.29
C VAL A 543 -31.55 12.25 43.07
N ILE A 544 -32.15 11.08 43.35
CA ILE A 544 -31.54 9.77 43.09
C ILE A 544 -31.25 9.59 41.60
N LEU A 545 -32.19 9.98 40.73
CA LEU A 545 -32.01 9.90 39.27
C LEU A 545 -30.85 10.78 38.80
N ILE A 546 -30.76 12.02 39.30
CA ILE A 546 -29.64 12.93 39.00
C ILE A 546 -28.32 12.35 39.52
N MET A 547 -28.29 11.76 40.72
CA MET A 547 -27.09 11.13 41.28
C MET A 547 -26.61 9.95 40.42
N ILE A 548 -27.53 9.08 39.98
CA ILE A 548 -27.21 7.97 39.07
C ILE A 548 -26.71 8.51 37.73
N ASN A 549 -27.33 9.56 37.20
CA ASN A 549 -26.91 10.19 35.97
C ASN A 549 -25.47 10.75 36.09
N MET A 550 -25.20 11.54 37.14
CA MET A 550 -23.87 12.10 37.40
C MET A 550 -22.82 11.01 37.61
N PHE A 551 -23.15 9.94 38.33
CA PHE A 551 -22.25 8.79 38.50
C PHE A 551 -21.95 8.12 37.15
N SER A 552 -22.97 7.88 36.33
CA SER A 552 -22.82 7.25 35.02
C SER A 552 -21.97 8.11 34.07
N ILE A 553 -22.24 9.41 33.98
CA ILE A 553 -21.57 10.32 33.03
C ILE A 553 -20.17 10.70 33.50
N ILE A 554 -20.04 11.16 34.74
CA ILE A 554 -18.77 11.70 35.26
C ILE A 554 -17.84 10.56 35.65
N VAL A 555 -18.33 9.53 36.35
CA VAL A 555 -17.43 8.49 36.89
C VAL A 555 -17.23 7.36 35.90
N ILE A 556 -18.28 6.83 35.28
CA ILE A 556 -18.13 5.66 34.40
C ILE A 556 -17.66 6.09 33.00
N LEU A 557 -18.47 6.92 32.31
CA LEU A 557 -18.23 7.25 30.91
C LEU A 557 -16.96 8.08 30.71
N SER A 558 -16.66 9.05 31.58
CA SER A 558 -15.42 9.85 31.46
C SER A 558 -14.17 9.02 31.73
N ASN A 559 -14.17 8.12 32.72
CA ASN A 559 -13.01 7.27 33.00
C ASN A 559 -12.78 6.24 31.89
N ILE A 560 -13.84 5.69 31.31
CA ILE A 560 -13.73 4.82 30.13
C ILE A 560 -13.14 5.59 28.95
N LEU A 561 -13.60 6.82 28.70
CA LEU A 561 -13.06 7.67 27.62
C LEU A 561 -11.57 7.95 27.84
N ILE A 562 -11.16 8.36 29.03
CA ILE A 562 -9.74 8.61 29.36
C ILE A 562 -8.90 7.33 29.17
N GLY A 563 -9.41 6.18 29.63
CA GLY A 563 -8.75 4.89 29.46
C GLY A 563 -8.55 4.50 27.99
N GLN A 564 -9.58 4.69 27.16
CA GLN A 564 -9.51 4.42 25.72
C GLN A 564 -8.54 5.37 25.02
N LEU A 565 -8.61 6.67 25.33
CA LEU A 565 -7.73 7.70 24.76
C LEU A 565 -6.25 7.41 25.09
N SER A 566 -5.96 6.97 26.31
CA SER A 566 -4.60 6.65 26.74
C SER A 566 -4.00 5.48 25.95
N ASN A 567 -4.73 4.37 25.81
CA ASN A 567 -4.25 3.21 25.05
C ASN A 567 -4.16 3.51 23.55
N ARG A 568 -5.09 4.30 23.01
CA ARG A 568 -5.10 4.67 21.59
C ARG A 568 -4.03 5.68 21.23
N TYR A 569 -3.58 6.50 22.18
CA TYR A 569 -2.57 7.53 21.90
C TYR A 569 -1.28 6.96 21.31
N SER A 570 -0.75 5.86 21.86
CA SER A 570 0.50 5.25 21.36
C SER A 570 0.36 4.73 19.92
N ILE A 571 -0.74 4.05 19.61
CA ILE A 571 -1.05 3.54 18.27
C ILE A 571 -1.25 4.72 17.29
N ALA A 572 -1.98 5.74 17.71
CA ALA A 572 -2.26 6.93 16.91
C ALA A 572 -1.00 7.74 16.61
N VAL A 573 0.03 7.69 17.46
CA VAL A 573 1.33 8.31 17.17
C VAL A 573 2.02 7.59 16.00
N GLU A 574 2.09 6.26 16.01
CA GLU A 574 2.73 5.50 14.92
C GLU A 574 2.00 5.69 13.58
N GLU A 575 0.67 5.60 13.60
CA GLU A 575 -0.15 5.82 12.40
C GLU A 575 -0.02 7.27 11.88
N ALA A 576 0.04 8.25 12.79
CA ALA A 576 0.24 9.64 12.43
C ALA A 576 1.61 9.92 11.79
N GLU A 577 2.67 9.17 12.10
CA GLU A 577 3.97 9.32 11.44
C GLU A 577 3.93 8.92 9.96
N ILE A 578 3.22 7.82 9.67
CA ILE A 578 3.00 7.35 8.30
C ILE A 578 2.13 8.36 7.55
N GLN A 579 1.00 8.75 8.15
CA GLN A 579 0.07 9.71 7.54
C GLN A 579 0.72 11.07 7.34
N TYR A 580 1.54 11.53 8.28
CA TYR A 580 2.33 12.75 8.15
C TYR A 580 3.27 12.68 6.95
N SER A 581 3.93 11.54 6.73
CA SER A 581 4.83 11.34 5.60
C SER A 581 4.07 11.31 4.25
N ILE A 582 2.89 10.68 4.23
CA ILE A 582 1.96 10.69 3.09
C ILE A 582 1.53 12.13 2.78
N ASP A 583 1.02 12.85 3.77
CA ASP A 583 0.52 14.22 3.62
C ASP A 583 1.62 15.19 3.20
N LYS A 584 2.82 15.05 3.77
CA LYS A 584 4.01 15.81 3.35
C LYS A 584 4.30 15.58 1.87
N THR A 585 4.18 14.35 1.40
CA THR A 585 4.42 14.01 -0.01
C THR A 585 3.32 14.58 -0.91
N LYS A 586 2.04 14.41 -0.54
CA LYS A 586 0.89 15.02 -1.24
C LYS A 586 1.03 16.53 -1.33
N PHE A 587 1.50 17.16 -0.27
CA PHE A 587 1.69 18.61 -0.25
C PHE A 587 2.80 19.05 -1.23
N ILE A 588 3.93 18.33 -1.27
CA ILE A 588 5.03 18.61 -2.20
C ILE A 588 4.56 18.42 -3.65
N THR A 589 3.85 17.34 -3.96
CA THR A 589 3.35 17.08 -5.33
C THR A 589 2.28 18.09 -5.74
N ARG A 590 1.44 18.56 -4.80
CA ARG A 590 0.53 19.70 -5.03
C ARG A 590 1.28 20.99 -5.34
N LEU A 591 2.37 21.30 -4.64
CA LEU A 591 3.20 22.48 -4.92
C LEU A 591 3.91 22.41 -6.28
N GLU A 592 4.22 21.22 -6.78
CA GLU A 592 4.82 21.04 -8.10
C GLU A 592 3.86 21.41 -9.23
N LYS A 593 2.56 21.19 -9.02
CA LYS A 593 1.50 21.51 -9.99
C LYS A 593 1.20 23.01 -10.03
N SER A 594 2.03 23.74 -10.77
CA SER A 594 1.76 25.14 -11.13
C SER A 594 0.99 25.24 -12.45
N ARG A 595 0.06 26.21 -12.53
CA ARG A 595 -0.69 26.53 -13.77
C ARG A 595 0.24 27.03 -14.88
N PHE A 596 1.34 27.67 -14.51
CA PHE A 596 2.31 28.25 -15.44
C PHE A 596 3.59 27.43 -15.46
N ARG A 597 4.07 27.09 -16.67
CA ARG A 597 5.29 26.30 -16.88
C ARG A 597 6.53 26.92 -16.22
N PHE A 598 6.65 28.25 -16.23
CA PHE A 598 7.79 28.96 -15.65
C PHE A 598 7.90 28.82 -14.13
N PHE A 599 6.76 28.75 -13.43
CA PHE A 599 6.70 28.59 -11.98
C PHE A 599 6.61 27.12 -11.54
N ASN A 600 6.82 26.18 -12.45
CA ASN A 600 6.76 24.77 -12.10
C ASN A 600 8.03 24.34 -11.35
N ALA A 601 7.88 24.11 -10.04
CA ALA A 601 8.97 23.70 -9.15
C ALA A 601 9.62 22.38 -9.58
N ARG A 602 8.87 21.50 -10.27
CA ARG A 602 9.36 20.21 -10.79
C ARG A 602 10.41 20.40 -11.88
N ILE A 603 10.20 21.34 -12.82
CA ILE A 603 11.16 21.65 -13.89
C ILE A 603 12.34 22.46 -13.36
N ALA A 604 12.09 23.38 -12.42
CA ALA A 604 13.10 24.26 -11.86
C ALA A 604 14.13 23.51 -11.00
N HIS A 605 13.69 22.51 -10.23
CA HIS A 605 14.53 21.77 -9.28
C HIS A 605 14.77 20.30 -9.62
N TYR A 606 14.46 19.89 -10.86
CA TYR A 606 14.67 18.55 -11.38
C TYR A 606 16.13 18.09 -11.26
N VAL A 607 16.34 16.85 -10.82
CA VAL A 607 17.63 16.16 -10.81
C VAL A 607 17.41 14.65 -11.02
N ASP A 608 18.23 14.04 -11.88
CA ASP A 608 18.11 12.62 -12.26
C ASP A 608 18.34 11.63 -11.11
N GLY A 609 19.30 11.94 -10.22
CA GLY A 609 19.65 11.11 -9.07
C GLY A 609 20.54 11.85 -8.07
N ASP A 610 20.79 11.23 -6.92
CA ASP A 610 21.63 11.81 -5.87
C ASP A 610 22.48 10.74 -5.19
N TYR A 611 23.73 11.10 -4.89
CA TYR A 611 24.65 10.23 -4.16
C TYR A 611 24.59 10.55 -2.68
N VAL A 612 24.26 9.56 -1.87
CA VAL A 612 24.24 9.69 -0.41
C VAL A 612 25.42 8.91 0.15
N SER A 613 26.35 9.64 0.78
CA SER A 613 27.54 9.08 1.44
C SER A 613 27.37 8.90 2.94
N ASP A 614 26.26 9.36 3.52
CA ASP A 614 25.97 9.20 4.94
C ASP A 614 25.52 7.77 5.21
N GLU A 615 26.50 6.94 5.55
CA GLU A 615 26.33 5.50 5.78
C GLU A 615 25.35 5.21 6.92
N SER A 616 25.34 6.03 7.98
CA SER A 616 24.42 5.85 9.11
C SER A 616 22.97 6.08 8.69
N LEU A 617 22.71 7.18 7.96
CA LEU A 617 21.39 7.52 7.47
C LEU A 617 20.86 6.47 6.49
N VAL A 618 21.71 5.95 5.59
CA VAL A 618 21.28 4.94 4.63
C VAL A 618 21.04 3.58 5.32
N LYS A 619 21.91 3.17 6.26
CA LYS A 619 21.70 1.95 7.04
C LYS A 619 20.42 2.02 7.86
N ASP A 620 20.14 3.14 8.51
CA ASP A 620 18.93 3.30 9.32
C ASP A 620 17.68 3.19 8.44
N LEU A 621 17.67 3.84 7.27
CA LEU A 621 16.55 3.76 6.33
C LEU A 621 16.37 2.35 5.75
N LEU A 622 17.46 1.66 5.42
CA LEU A 622 17.40 0.28 4.91
C LEU A 622 16.98 -0.69 6.01
N ASN A 623 17.44 -0.51 7.25
CA ASN A 623 17.06 -1.33 8.39
C ASN A 623 15.58 -1.14 8.74
N GLU A 624 15.07 0.10 8.74
CA GLU A 624 13.65 0.39 8.92
C GLU A 624 12.79 -0.23 7.80
N TRP A 625 13.29 -0.19 6.56
CA TRP A 625 12.62 -0.80 5.42
C TRP A 625 12.60 -2.32 5.50
N ASN A 626 13.74 -2.95 5.77
CA ASN A 626 13.86 -4.40 5.93
C ASN A 626 13.00 -4.90 7.10
N LYS A 627 12.96 -4.15 8.21
CA LYS A 627 12.06 -4.44 9.34
C LYS A 627 10.60 -4.38 8.91
N SER A 628 10.23 -3.36 8.12
CA SER A 628 8.87 -3.22 7.57
C SER A 628 8.49 -4.35 6.62
N GLN A 629 9.41 -4.79 5.74
CA GLN A 629 9.20 -5.96 4.88
C GLN A 629 9.09 -7.26 5.70
N SER A 630 9.92 -7.44 6.72
CA SER A 630 9.92 -8.66 7.57
C SER A 630 8.66 -8.86 8.41
N LEU A 631 7.92 -7.77 8.67
CA LEU A 631 6.64 -7.82 9.39
C LEU A 631 5.48 -8.26 8.48
N GLU A 632 5.60 -8.10 7.16
CA GLU A 632 4.61 -8.58 6.18
C GLU A 632 4.90 -10.01 5.69
N ASP A 633 6.17 -10.45 5.68
CA ASP A 633 6.63 -11.77 5.22
C ASP A 633 6.92 -12.72 6.41
N VAL A 634 5.88 -13.08 7.17
CA VAL A 634 6.00 -13.98 8.34
C VAL A 634 6.44 -15.41 7.95
N ASP A 635 6.12 -15.87 6.73
CA ASP A 635 6.33 -17.26 6.31
C ASP A 635 7.76 -17.56 5.82
N THR A 636 8.38 -16.65 5.06
CA THR A 636 9.75 -16.81 4.56
C THR A 636 10.78 -16.63 5.68
N THR A 637 10.50 -15.75 6.64
CA THR A 637 11.37 -15.50 7.79
C THR A 637 11.41 -16.69 8.75
N THR A 638 10.29 -17.38 8.95
CA THR A 638 10.23 -18.60 9.77
C THR A 638 11.00 -19.75 9.11
N TYR A 639 10.97 -19.83 7.78
CA TYR A 639 11.74 -20.81 7.00
C TYR A 639 13.26 -20.53 7.06
N ILE A 640 13.67 -19.27 6.87
CA ILE A 640 15.08 -18.86 6.94
C ILE A 640 15.61 -19.03 8.37
N ARG A 641 14.85 -18.65 9.39
CA ARG A 641 15.22 -18.83 10.81
C ARG A 641 15.34 -20.30 11.19
N LYS A 642 14.40 -21.16 10.77
CA LYS A 642 14.52 -22.62 10.95
C LYS A 642 15.73 -23.20 10.21
N LYS A 643 16.07 -22.68 9.04
CA LYS A 643 17.24 -23.13 8.27
C LYS A 643 18.55 -22.69 8.94
N ILE A 644 18.62 -21.46 9.47
CA ILE A 644 19.76 -20.95 10.24
C ILE A 644 19.90 -21.70 11.57
N GLU A 645 18.82 -21.95 12.31
CA GLU A 645 18.84 -22.78 13.53
C GLU A 645 19.27 -24.22 13.25
N LYS A 646 18.87 -24.78 12.10
CA LYS A 646 19.32 -26.11 11.66
C LYS A 646 20.81 -26.10 11.31
N MET A 647 21.32 -25.06 10.65
CA MET A 647 22.75 -24.91 10.35
C MET A 647 23.60 -24.71 11.62
N LEU A 648 23.12 -23.94 12.60
CA LEU A 648 23.81 -23.74 13.88
C LEU A 648 23.86 -25.03 14.71
N LYS A 649 22.76 -25.78 14.80
CA LYS A 649 22.73 -27.10 15.46
C LYS A 649 23.58 -28.18 14.78
N THR A 650 23.93 -27.98 13.51
CA THR A 650 24.82 -28.90 12.78
C THR A 650 26.29 -28.55 13.01
N LYS A 651 26.58 -27.28 13.34
CA LYS A 651 27.93 -26.82 13.68
C LYS A 651 28.36 -27.28 15.08
N ASP A 652 27.44 -27.26 16.05
CA ASP A 652 27.66 -27.76 17.43
C ASP A 652 27.77 -29.30 17.55
N LYS A 653 27.75 -30.04 16.43
CA LYS A 653 27.99 -31.50 16.39
C LYS A 653 29.31 -31.88 15.72
N ILE A 654 30.03 -30.89 15.19
CA ILE A 654 31.30 -31.07 14.47
C ILE A 654 32.48 -30.51 15.28
N ASP A 655 32.21 -29.75 16.34
CA ASP A 655 33.12 -29.53 17.48
C ASP A 655 32.75 -30.51 18.61
#